data_AF-A0A939XWC4-F1
#
_entry.id   AF-A0A939XWC4-F1
#
_cell.length_a   1.000
_cell.length_b   1.000
_cell.length_c   1.000
_cell.angle_alpha   90.00
_cell.angle_beta   90.00
_cell.angle_gamma   90.00
#
_symmetry.space_group_name_H-M   'P 1'
#
loop_
_entity.id
_entity.type
_entity.pdbx_description
1 polymer ?
#
loop_
_entity_poly.entity_id
_entity_poly.type
_entity_poly.pdbx_seq_one_letter_code
_entity_poly.pdbx_strand_id
1 'polypeptide(L)'
;MINEENYIFSDGMLCFREGLTVISIDSYPEETKTMVIPSSVKKIEEGFSLPQLESIEFSEGLEEIECDAFSGCDCLKELIFPSSLKIIGESAFSKCESLEKIRFPEGVESIGEDAFFECNCLKEVILPSSLKTIGEFAFSHCESLKKVRISKGIESIGEWAFSSCDSLENVEMMGSFYGVLQRKAFAMTPFLDNLMDDDDDSLAIIDGVLIDGWSSEGDLVVPSDVREIAPDAFSENNKLTSIVIPESVKLIGKSAFAHCSCLEKVVLPKHLDVLPDNLFSGCESLEDIELPLTVGEVGSSVFSDTPWLEEQEDEDGLSVVLGWVVDGYQTDGEVHISGVKGICSDAFEDNFVITKVVIDEGCEVIGDNAFKNCAFLQEVVMPSRMKRIGKLAFCGCDSLTEIRIPEGIEVIPSDCFSWCYSLAKVELPKSLKTIEEDAFCNCIQLSPLSLDKSVVTDKSSFSRYEPIVKRVFKIEETREINAEQYQNRNDIQFLVIPEGVEVIGKNAFSDCRELKSVLFPKSLRRIEEEAFSGCYKIECLFLPENLTYIGAGAFSNCEEIYSVNIPEGITSLEDRLFESCPTLTSVSLPSHLTAIGNSVFRKCHELSELEIPDSVETIGEECFAHTGLEEITLPSKLKVVSRGAFMDSSLQKVVLPEGLELIESDAFRKCTGLYSINYPSTLKEIKDGAFVDCGLPILEPQRKDMKFNKEAYFATSDKLTKVNPLIYLFLIPIVFIIALIIVLHYS
;
A
#
# COMPACT_ATOMS: atom_id res chain seq x y z
N MET A 1 -47.72 24.31 -13.52
CA MET A 1 -46.71 24.77 -12.54
C MET A 1 -46.66 23.74 -11.44
N ILE A 2 -45.44 23.27 -11.12
CA ILE A 2 -45.10 22.33 -10.03
C ILE A 2 -45.55 20.87 -10.36
N ASN A 3 -44.68 19.84 -10.37
CA ASN A 3 -43.22 19.80 -10.20
C ASN A 3 -42.54 18.75 -11.12
N GLU A 4 -41.23 18.90 -11.37
CA GLU A 4 -40.41 18.07 -12.30
C GLU A 4 -39.09 17.63 -11.64
N GLU A 5 -38.91 16.35 -11.26
CA GLU A 5 -37.66 15.85 -10.67
C GLU A 5 -37.48 14.33 -10.90
N ASN A 6 -36.47 13.92 -11.71
CA ASN A 6 -35.47 12.86 -11.42
C ASN A 6 -34.81 12.06 -12.60
N TYR A 7 -35.26 12.10 -13.87
CA TYR A 7 -34.65 11.26 -14.96
C TYR A 7 -34.59 11.91 -16.37
N ILE A 8 -33.72 11.40 -17.27
CA ILE A 8 -33.42 11.92 -18.62
C ILE A 8 -33.22 10.79 -19.69
N PHE A 9 -33.59 11.05 -20.95
CA PHE A 9 -33.29 10.23 -22.14
C PHE A 9 -32.59 11.08 -23.22
N SER A 10 -31.57 10.57 -23.92
CA SER A 10 -30.92 11.25 -25.08
C SER A 10 -30.10 10.26 -25.94
N ASP A 11 -29.96 10.51 -27.25
CA ASP A 11 -29.07 9.82 -28.21
C ASP A 11 -29.00 8.26 -28.16
N GLY A 12 -30.04 7.60 -27.66
CA GLY A 12 -30.09 6.14 -27.53
C GLY A 12 -29.65 5.60 -26.16
N MET A 13 -29.78 6.43 -25.12
CA MET A 13 -29.41 6.18 -23.73
C MET A 13 -30.50 6.70 -22.78
N LEU A 14 -30.64 6.07 -21.61
CA LEU A 14 -31.62 6.38 -20.56
C LEU A 14 -30.88 6.46 -19.22
N CYS A 15 -31.01 7.56 -18.46
CA CYS A 15 -30.13 7.90 -17.33
C CYS A 15 -30.87 8.57 -16.14
N PHE A 16 -30.30 8.50 -14.93
CA PHE A 16 -30.70 9.27 -13.74
C PHE A 16 -30.25 10.76 -13.82
N ARG A 17 -30.95 11.67 -13.13
CA ARG A 17 -30.75 13.14 -13.25
C ARG A 17 -29.69 13.72 -12.29
N GLU A 18 -28.43 13.27 -12.38
CA GLU A 18 -27.24 14.08 -12.04
C GLU A 18 -26.09 13.90 -13.07
N GLY A 19 -26.45 13.86 -14.36
CA GLY A 19 -25.50 13.68 -15.49
C GLY A 19 -25.48 14.84 -16.49
N LEU A 20 -26.25 14.75 -17.60
CA LEU A 20 -26.38 15.76 -18.68
C LEU A 20 -27.72 15.61 -19.45
N THR A 21 -27.97 16.41 -20.50
CA THR A 21 -29.31 16.87 -20.99
C THR A 21 -29.77 16.28 -22.35
N VAL A 22 -31.05 16.11 -22.78
CA VAL A 22 -32.46 15.94 -22.28
C VAL A 22 -33.34 15.60 -23.52
N ILE A 23 -34.30 14.63 -23.50
CA ILE A 23 -35.69 14.63 -24.09
C ILE A 23 -36.44 13.26 -23.93
N SER A 24 -37.44 13.20 -23.03
CA SER A 24 -38.74 12.47 -23.11
C SER A 24 -38.89 10.96 -23.47
N ILE A 25 -39.21 10.12 -22.47
CA ILE A 25 -40.29 9.09 -22.52
C ILE A 25 -41.11 9.17 -21.22
N ASP A 26 -42.42 8.91 -21.28
CA ASP A 26 -43.36 9.03 -20.16
C ASP A 26 -43.27 7.88 -19.13
N SER A 27 -43.00 8.26 -17.87
CA SER A 27 -43.63 7.73 -16.63
C SER A 27 -43.82 6.21 -16.48
N TYR A 28 -42.82 5.54 -15.91
CA TYR A 28 -43.03 4.26 -15.19
C TYR A 28 -43.26 4.55 -13.69
N PRO A 29 -44.49 4.42 -13.14
CA PRO A 29 -44.74 4.55 -11.70
C PRO A 29 -44.08 3.42 -10.89
N GLU A 30 -43.98 3.55 -9.56
CA GLU A 30 -43.53 2.46 -8.66
C GLU A 30 -44.31 1.14 -8.86
N GLU A 31 -45.55 1.21 -9.35
CA GLU A 31 -46.40 0.05 -9.69
C GLU A 31 -46.11 -0.57 -11.08
N THR A 32 -45.02 -0.18 -11.76
CA THR A 32 -44.68 -0.66 -13.11
C THR A 32 -44.36 -2.13 -13.12
N LYS A 33 -45.05 -2.90 -13.97
CA LYS A 33 -44.87 -4.35 -14.12
C LYS A 33 -44.14 -4.78 -15.40
N THR A 34 -44.07 -3.91 -16.40
CA THR A 34 -43.43 -4.19 -17.69
C THR A 34 -42.74 -2.95 -18.22
N MET A 35 -41.47 -3.09 -18.61
CA MET A 35 -40.67 -2.05 -19.24
C MET A 35 -40.28 -2.47 -20.66
N VAL A 36 -40.37 -1.55 -21.62
CA VAL A 36 -39.96 -1.80 -23.03
C VAL A 36 -38.77 -0.93 -23.38
N ILE A 37 -37.65 -1.55 -23.76
CA ILE A 37 -36.44 -0.88 -24.24
C ILE A 37 -36.51 -0.76 -25.77
N PRO A 38 -36.61 0.45 -26.35
CA PRO A 38 -36.81 0.62 -27.79
C PRO A 38 -35.50 0.42 -28.59
N SER A 39 -35.62 -0.03 -29.85
CA SER A 39 -34.48 -0.35 -30.76
C SER A 39 -33.51 0.80 -31.08
N SER A 40 -33.79 2.02 -30.62
CA SER A 40 -32.85 3.14 -30.65
C SER A 40 -31.82 3.10 -29.53
N VAL A 41 -32.06 2.30 -28.48
CA VAL A 41 -31.17 2.20 -27.33
C VAL A 41 -30.03 1.23 -27.63
N LYS A 42 -28.81 1.72 -27.51
CA LYS A 42 -27.57 0.94 -27.67
C LYS A 42 -26.92 0.57 -26.35
N LYS A 43 -27.15 1.39 -25.32
CA LYS A 43 -26.50 1.31 -24.01
C LYS A 43 -27.50 1.73 -22.93
N ILE A 44 -27.51 1.04 -21.80
CA ILE A 44 -28.31 1.37 -20.62
C ILE A 44 -27.35 1.71 -19.47
N GLU A 45 -27.53 2.86 -18.84
CA GLU A 45 -26.64 3.39 -17.78
C GLU A 45 -27.45 3.76 -16.52
N GLU A 46 -26.88 3.51 -15.34
CA GLU A 46 -27.34 3.86 -13.97
C GLU A 46 -28.82 3.55 -13.56
N GLY A 47 -28.97 2.98 -12.36
CA GLY A 47 -30.05 2.07 -12.00
C GLY A 47 -31.51 2.51 -12.02
N PHE A 48 -32.37 1.64 -12.58
CA PHE A 48 -33.82 1.61 -12.40
C PHE A 48 -34.22 0.74 -11.21
N SER A 49 -34.23 1.31 -10.00
CA SER A 49 -34.83 0.65 -8.83
C SER A 49 -36.36 0.59 -8.96
N LEU A 50 -36.88 -0.42 -9.65
CA LEU A 50 -38.30 -0.64 -9.92
C LEU A 50 -38.80 -1.94 -9.25
N PRO A 51 -39.08 -1.93 -7.92
CA PRO A 51 -39.34 -3.15 -7.13
C PRO A 51 -40.65 -3.89 -7.47
N GLN A 52 -41.47 -3.39 -8.41
CA GLN A 52 -42.67 -4.07 -8.92
C GLN A 52 -42.52 -4.57 -10.36
N LEU A 53 -41.37 -4.35 -11.00
CA LEU A 53 -41.10 -4.72 -12.38
C LEU A 53 -41.09 -6.23 -12.53
N GLU A 54 -42.03 -6.80 -13.28
CA GLU A 54 -42.13 -8.25 -13.49
C GLU A 54 -41.45 -8.72 -14.79
N SER A 55 -41.19 -7.81 -15.73
CA SER A 55 -40.75 -8.13 -17.10
C SER A 55 -40.07 -6.96 -17.82
N ILE A 56 -39.07 -7.26 -18.64
CA ILE A 56 -38.41 -6.30 -19.55
C ILE A 56 -38.45 -6.84 -20.99
N GLU A 57 -38.92 -6.03 -21.94
CA GLU A 57 -38.90 -6.32 -23.37
C GLU A 57 -37.74 -5.55 -24.03
N PHE A 58 -36.66 -6.25 -24.38
CA PHE A 58 -35.53 -5.67 -25.09
C PHE A 58 -35.72 -5.70 -26.61
N SER A 59 -35.39 -4.59 -27.28
CA SER A 59 -35.28 -4.55 -28.75
C SER A 59 -33.87 -4.88 -29.22
N GLU A 60 -33.76 -5.46 -30.43
CA GLU A 60 -32.48 -5.62 -31.12
C GLU A 60 -31.80 -4.25 -31.37
N GLY A 61 -30.48 -4.18 -31.11
CA GLY A 61 -29.67 -2.96 -31.22
C GLY A 61 -28.96 -2.57 -29.92
N LEU A 62 -29.41 -3.08 -28.77
CA LEU A 62 -28.75 -2.94 -27.47
C LEU A 62 -27.45 -3.76 -27.45
N GLU A 63 -26.32 -3.11 -27.16
CA GLU A 63 -24.99 -3.75 -27.13
C GLU A 63 -24.47 -3.88 -25.69
N GLU A 64 -24.85 -2.99 -24.77
CA GLU A 64 -24.27 -2.90 -23.42
C GLU A 64 -25.33 -2.53 -22.36
N ILE A 65 -25.24 -3.14 -21.17
CA ILE A 65 -25.98 -2.75 -19.95
C ILE A 65 -24.92 -2.47 -18.88
N GLU A 66 -24.91 -1.30 -18.27
CA GLU A 66 -23.87 -0.87 -17.33
C GLU A 66 -24.26 -1.01 -15.85
N CYS A 67 -23.45 -0.39 -14.98
CA CYS A 67 -23.52 -0.53 -13.53
C CYS A 67 -24.92 -0.20 -12.97
N ASP A 68 -25.36 -1.04 -12.02
CA ASP A 68 -26.62 -0.94 -11.27
C ASP A 68 -27.92 -0.91 -12.09
N ALA A 69 -27.87 -1.07 -13.42
CA ALA A 69 -28.95 -0.74 -14.36
C ALA A 69 -30.37 -1.21 -13.96
N PHE A 70 -30.52 -2.39 -13.37
CA PHE A 70 -31.80 -2.93 -12.87
C PHE A 70 -31.67 -3.52 -11.45
N SER A 71 -30.71 -3.03 -10.67
CA SER A 71 -30.47 -3.42 -9.28
C SER A 71 -31.73 -3.20 -8.42
N GLY A 72 -32.11 -4.19 -7.59
CA GLY A 72 -33.32 -4.15 -6.75
C GLY A 72 -34.65 -4.24 -7.51
N CYS A 73 -34.68 -4.87 -8.70
CA CYS A 73 -35.93 -5.21 -9.39
C CYS A 73 -36.54 -6.52 -8.86
N ASP A 74 -36.83 -6.58 -7.56
CA ASP A 74 -37.18 -7.79 -6.79
C ASP A 74 -38.29 -8.67 -7.42
N CYS A 75 -39.22 -8.08 -8.18
CA CYS A 75 -40.36 -8.77 -8.80
C CYS A 75 -40.08 -9.37 -10.19
N LEU A 76 -38.89 -9.16 -10.77
CA LEU A 76 -38.54 -9.54 -12.14
C LEU A 76 -38.43 -11.06 -12.27
N LYS A 77 -39.03 -11.68 -13.30
CA LYS A 77 -39.19 -13.16 -13.35
C LYS A 77 -38.41 -13.88 -14.44
N GLU A 78 -38.30 -13.30 -15.63
CA GLU A 78 -37.53 -13.86 -16.74
C GLU A 78 -36.81 -12.75 -17.50
N LEU A 79 -35.52 -12.97 -17.78
CA LEU A 79 -34.71 -12.12 -18.65
C LEU A 79 -34.47 -12.81 -20.00
N ILE A 80 -34.79 -12.11 -21.09
CA ILE A 80 -34.55 -12.54 -22.47
C ILE A 80 -33.87 -11.39 -23.20
N PHE A 81 -32.54 -11.42 -23.24
CA PHE A 81 -31.73 -10.37 -23.87
C PHE A 81 -31.77 -10.44 -25.41
N PRO A 82 -31.51 -9.32 -26.11
CA PRO A 82 -31.48 -9.27 -27.57
C PRO A 82 -30.17 -9.83 -28.13
N SER A 83 -30.15 -10.28 -29.39
CA SER A 83 -28.98 -10.95 -29.99
C SER A 83 -27.75 -10.06 -30.17
N SER A 84 -27.91 -8.74 -30.05
CA SER A 84 -26.84 -7.75 -30.15
C SER A 84 -26.05 -7.50 -28.86
N LEU A 85 -26.51 -8.00 -27.70
CA LEU A 85 -25.91 -7.72 -26.40
C LEU A 85 -24.53 -8.38 -26.25
N LYS A 86 -23.54 -7.61 -25.77
CA LYS A 86 -22.15 -8.01 -25.55
C LYS A 86 -21.73 -7.95 -24.08
N ILE A 87 -22.12 -6.89 -23.37
CA ILE A 87 -21.66 -6.60 -22.01
C ILE A 87 -22.85 -6.49 -21.07
N ILE A 88 -22.76 -7.16 -19.93
CA ILE A 88 -23.58 -6.94 -18.75
C ILE A 88 -22.63 -6.45 -17.65
N GLY A 89 -22.85 -5.25 -17.14
CA GLY A 89 -21.99 -4.55 -16.20
C GLY A 89 -22.17 -4.98 -14.74
N GLU A 90 -21.44 -4.28 -13.88
CA GLU A 90 -21.41 -4.47 -12.43
C GLU A 90 -22.80 -4.28 -11.79
N SER A 91 -23.21 -5.14 -10.85
CA SER A 91 -24.51 -5.08 -10.16
C SER A 91 -25.77 -4.95 -11.04
N ALA A 92 -25.66 -5.17 -12.37
CA ALA A 92 -26.68 -4.75 -13.34
C ALA A 92 -28.07 -5.35 -13.14
N PHE A 93 -28.16 -6.53 -12.50
CA PHE A 93 -29.39 -7.19 -12.05
C PHE A 93 -29.26 -7.72 -10.61
N SER A 94 -28.39 -7.11 -9.80
CA SER A 94 -28.24 -7.44 -8.37
C SER A 94 -29.59 -7.34 -7.66
N LYS A 95 -29.85 -8.26 -6.73
CA LYS A 95 -31.07 -8.32 -5.90
C LYS A 95 -32.38 -8.45 -6.68
N CYS A 96 -32.34 -8.98 -7.90
CA CYS A 96 -33.57 -9.42 -8.60
C CYS A 96 -34.11 -10.73 -8.00
N GLU A 97 -34.53 -10.71 -6.72
CA GLU A 97 -34.80 -11.93 -5.93
C GLU A 97 -35.80 -12.92 -6.57
N SER A 98 -36.82 -12.43 -7.31
CA SER A 98 -37.81 -13.29 -8.00
C SER A 98 -37.35 -13.84 -9.36
N LEU A 99 -36.12 -13.56 -9.81
CA LEU A 99 -35.64 -13.91 -11.15
C LEU A 99 -35.44 -15.41 -11.30
N GLU A 100 -36.43 -16.11 -11.85
CA GLU A 100 -36.39 -17.57 -11.98
C GLU A 100 -35.48 -18.06 -13.12
N LYS A 101 -35.27 -17.21 -14.15
CA LYS A 101 -34.69 -17.66 -15.42
C LYS A 101 -34.06 -16.54 -16.25
N ILE A 102 -32.88 -16.83 -16.80
CA ILE A 102 -32.17 -15.96 -17.75
C ILE A 102 -31.96 -16.72 -19.07
N ARG A 103 -31.96 -16.01 -20.19
CA ARG A 103 -31.54 -16.52 -21.49
C ARG A 103 -30.45 -15.63 -22.08
N PHE A 104 -29.19 -16.03 -21.90
CA PHE A 104 -28.06 -15.36 -22.52
C PHE A 104 -28.03 -15.63 -24.03
N PRO A 105 -27.81 -14.60 -24.87
CA PRO A 105 -27.66 -14.73 -26.31
C PRO A 105 -26.21 -15.08 -26.67
N GLU A 106 -26.02 -15.75 -27.80
CA GLU A 106 -24.69 -15.90 -28.40
C GLU A 106 -24.25 -14.54 -28.95
N GLY A 107 -23.31 -13.91 -28.26
CA GLY A 107 -22.90 -12.51 -28.46
C GLY A 107 -22.35 -11.87 -27.18
N VAL A 108 -22.80 -12.31 -26.00
CA VAL A 108 -22.29 -11.81 -24.71
C VAL A 108 -20.85 -12.27 -24.51
N GLU A 109 -19.94 -11.32 -24.34
CA GLU A 109 -18.51 -11.54 -24.11
C GLU A 109 -18.14 -11.40 -22.63
N SER A 110 -18.87 -10.60 -21.83
CA SER A 110 -18.59 -10.40 -20.40
C SER A 110 -19.84 -10.22 -19.53
N ILE A 111 -19.76 -10.73 -18.30
CA ILE A 111 -20.66 -10.46 -17.17
C ILE A 111 -19.82 -9.84 -16.05
N GLY A 112 -20.22 -8.68 -15.54
CA GLY A 112 -19.51 -7.91 -14.52
C GLY A 112 -19.63 -8.49 -13.10
N GLU A 113 -18.97 -7.81 -12.16
CA GLU A 113 -19.03 -8.08 -10.73
C GLU A 113 -20.45 -7.90 -10.18
N ASP A 114 -20.89 -8.71 -9.21
CA ASP A 114 -22.24 -8.67 -8.60
C ASP A 114 -23.45 -8.72 -9.58
N ALA A 115 -23.24 -8.97 -10.87
CA ALA A 115 -24.23 -8.69 -11.92
C ALA A 115 -25.60 -9.38 -11.73
N PHE A 116 -25.64 -10.52 -11.04
CA PHE A 116 -26.83 -11.27 -10.62
C PHE A 116 -26.74 -11.71 -9.14
N PHE A 117 -26.02 -10.96 -8.30
CA PHE A 117 -25.95 -11.18 -6.85
C PHE A 117 -27.35 -11.24 -6.22
N GLU A 118 -27.57 -12.13 -5.24
CA GLU A 118 -28.86 -12.31 -4.54
C GLU A 118 -30.08 -12.54 -5.50
N CYS A 119 -29.87 -13.11 -6.69
CA CYS A 119 -30.96 -13.59 -7.56
C CYS A 119 -31.55 -14.92 -7.05
N ASN A 120 -32.08 -14.89 -5.83
CA ASN A 120 -32.41 -16.06 -4.98
C ASN A 120 -33.30 -17.12 -5.65
N CYS A 121 -34.19 -16.75 -6.59
CA CYS A 121 -35.08 -17.67 -7.30
C CYS A 121 -34.48 -18.33 -8.57
N LEU A 122 -33.28 -17.95 -9.01
CA LEU A 122 -32.67 -18.40 -10.27
C LEU A 122 -32.32 -19.89 -10.22
N LYS A 123 -32.79 -20.70 -11.18
CA LYS A 123 -32.74 -22.18 -11.07
C LYS A 123 -31.66 -22.87 -11.90
N GLU A 124 -31.38 -22.37 -13.09
CA GLU A 124 -30.40 -22.94 -14.03
C GLU A 124 -29.79 -21.80 -14.85
N VAL A 125 -28.46 -21.79 -14.96
CA VAL A 125 -27.71 -20.84 -15.79
C VAL A 125 -26.97 -21.61 -16.89
N ILE A 126 -27.24 -21.22 -18.14
CA ILE A 126 -26.57 -21.74 -19.32
C ILE A 126 -25.81 -20.56 -19.94
N LEU A 127 -24.48 -20.58 -19.79
CA LEU A 127 -23.60 -19.52 -20.27
C LEU A 127 -23.34 -19.71 -21.77
N PRO A 128 -23.33 -18.63 -22.58
CA PRO A 128 -23.18 -18.75 -24.02
C PRO A 128 -21.76 -19.13 -24.41
N SER A 129 -21.57 -19.66 -25.63
CA SER A 129 -20.25 -20.09 -26.12
C SER A 129 -19.28 -18.95 -26.44
N SER A 130 -19.80 -17.73 -26.40
CA SER A 130 -19.13 -16.45 -26.69
C SER A 130 -18.61 -15.75 -25.42
N LEU A 131 -19.06 -16.17 -24.23
CA LEU A 131 -18.67 -15.57 -22.95
C LEU A 131 -17.20 -15.86 -22.65
N LYS A 132 -16.45 -14.80 -22.34
CA LYS A 132 -15.04 -14.84 -21.92
C LYS A 132 -14.90 -14.65 -20.43
N THR A 133 -15.62 -13.71 -19.83
CA THR A 133 -15.43 -13.35 -18.41
C THR A 133 -16.73 -13.35 -17.60
N ILE A 134 -16.61 -13.81 -16.36
CA ILE A 134 -17.59 -13.62 -15.28
C ILE A 134 -16.85 -12.88 -14.16
N GLY A 135 -17.42 -11.80 -13.64
CA GLY A 135 -16.84 -10.99 -12.56
C GLY A 135 -16.95 -11.63 -11.17
N GLU A 136 -16.38 -10.94 -10.18
CA GLU A 136 -16.46 -11.31 -8.77
C GLU A 136 -17.92 -11.33 -8.29
N PHE A 137 -18.29 -12.24 -7.39
CA PHE A 137 -19.65 -12.38 -6.83
C PHE A 137 -20.82 -12.48 -7.85
N ALA A 138 -20.58 -12.61 -9.16
CA ALA A 138 -21.56 -12.31 -10.21
C ALA A 138 -22.88 -13.11 -10.17
N PHE A 139 -22.90 -14.30 -9.57
CA PHE A 139 -24.08 -15.11 -9.26
C PHE A 139 -24.10 -15.57 -7.78
N SER A 140 -23.35 -14.89 -6.91
CA SER A 140 -23.28 -15.19 -5.48
C SER A 140 -24.66 -15.05 -4.83
N HIS A 141 -24.92 -15.86 -3.81
CA HIS A 141 -26.22 -15.97 -3.14
C HIS A 141 -27.41 -16.29 -4.06
N CYS A 142 -27.20 -16.86 -5.27
CA CYS A 142 -28.31 -17.45 -6.04
C CYS A 142 -28.79 -18.77 -5.40
N GLU A 143 -29.48 -18.69 -4.25
CA GLU A 143 -29.84 -19.83 -3.38
C GLU A 143 -30.55 -21.00 -4.11
N SER A 144 -31.39 -20.70 -5.11
CA SER A 144 -32.11 -21.72 -5.91
C SER A 144 -31.32 -22.32 -7.06
N LEU A 145 -30.10 -21.85 -7.34
CA LEU A 145 -29.34 -22.20 -8.54
C LEU A 145 -28.82 -23.63 -8.43
N LYS A 146 -29.43 -24.56 -9.19
CA LYS A 146 -29.13 -26.00 -9.11
C LYS A 146 -28.05 -26.47 -10.06
N LYS A 147 -27.86 -25.73 -11.15
CA LYS A 147 -27.01 -26.15 -12.25
C LYS A 147 -26.43 -24.97 -13.01
N VAL A 148 -25.12 -25.05 -13.25
CA VAL A 148 -24.38 -24.15 -14.14
C VAL A 148 -23.75 -24.97 -15.26
N ARG A 149 -23.88 -24.50 -16.51
CA ARG A 149 -23.08 -25.00 -17.64
C ARG A 149 -22.07 -23.96 -18.07
N ILE A 150 -20.79 -24.29 -17.90
CA ILE A 150 -19.66 -23.45 -18.28
C ILE A 150 -19.25 -23.83 -19.70
N SER A 151 -19.17 -22.83 -20.57
CA SER A 151 -18.79 -23.03 -21.97
C SER A 151 -17.26 -23.03 -22.13
N LYS A 152 -16.75 -23.72 -23.16
CA LYS A 152 -15.32 -23.74 -23.53
C LYS A 152 -14.69 -22.37 -23.87
N GLY A 153 -15.49 -21.31 -23.92
CA GLY A 153 -15.05 -19.97 -24.32
C GLY A 153 -14.55 -19.12 -23.16
N ILE A 154 -14.82 -19.54 -21.92
CA ILE A 154 -14.49 -18.75 -20.73
C ILE A 154 -12.98 -18.70 -20.51
N GLU A 155 -12.49 -17.47 -20.42
CA GLU A 155 -11.12 -17.04 -20.14
C GLU A 155 -10.94 -16.68 -18.64
N SER A 156 -12.00 -16.27 -17.93
CA SER A 156 -11.97 -16.04 -16.47
C SER A 156 -13.34 -16.19 -15.78
N ILE A 157 -13.34 -16.72 -14.56
CA ILE A 157 -14.46 -16.73 -13.61
C ILE A 157 -13.98 -16.07 -12.32
N GLY A 158 -14.70 -15.05 -11.86
CA GLY A 158 -14.33 -14.21 -10.73
C GLY A 158 -14.39 -14.89 -9.36
N GLU A 159 -13.74 -14.27 -8.37
CA GLU A 159 -13.74 -14.74 -6.99
C GLU A 159 -15.20 -14.73 -6.44
N TRP A 160 -15.55 -15.74 -5.63
CA TRP A 160 -16.91 -15.98 -5.12
C TRP A 160 -18.06 -16.00 -6.16
N ALA A 161 -17.77 -16.11 -7.47
CA ALA A 161 -18.76 -15.86 -8.53
C ALA A 161 -20.04 -16.71 -8.48
N PHE A 162 -20.01 -17.90 -7.88
CA PHE A 162 -21.16 -18.76 -7.60
C PHE A 162 -21.20 -19.20 -6.12
N SER A 163 -20.70 -18.37 -5.21
CA SER A 163 -20.65 -18.71 -3.79
C SER A 163 -22.01 -18.63 -3.13
N SER A 164 -22.20 -19.37 -2.03
CA SER A 164 -23.48 -19.42 -1.29
C SER A 164 -24.69 -19.75 -2.18
N CYS A 165 -24.47 -20.45 -3.30
CA CYS A 165 -25.53 -21.07 -4.07
C CYS A 165 -25.96 -22.37 -3.38
N ASP A 166 -26.75 -22.26 -2.32
CA ASP A 166 -27.20 -23.35 -1.43
C ASP A 166 -27.83 -24.57 -2.15
N SER A 167 -28.30 -24.42 -3.38
CA SER A 167 -28.85 -25.52 -4.19
C SER A 167 -27.91 -26.08 -5.27
N LEU A 168 -26.72 -25.52 -5.47
CA LEU A 168 -25.85 -25.83 -6.61
C LEU A 168 -25.18 -27.19 -6.41
N GLU A 169 -25.74 -28.22 -7.03
CA GLU A 169 -25.23 -29.61 -6.96
C GLU A 169 -24.39 -30.00 -8.19
N ASN A 170 -24.43 -29.20 -9.27
CA ASN A 170 -23.93 -29.65 -10.58
C ASN A 170 -23.36 -28.52 -11.45
N VAL A 171 -22.03 -28.51 -11.62
CA VAL A 171 -21.33 -27.70 -12.62
C VAL A 171 -20.86 -28.60 -13.76
N GLU A 172 -21.24 -28.29 -15.01
CA GLU A 172 -20.78 -29.00 -16.21
C GLU A 172 -19.79 -28.13 -17.01
N MET A 173 -18.53 -28.55 -17.09
CA MET A 173 -17.52 -27.98 -18.00
C MET A 173 -17.72 -28.53 -19.42
N MET A 174 -18.05 -27.66 -20.39
CA MET A 174 -18.32 -28.08 -21.78
C MET A 174 -17.07 -28.06 -22.68
N GLY A 175 -16.08 -28.88 -22.34
CA GLY A 175 -14.81 -29.03 -23.06
C GLY A 175 -13.61 -28.80 -22.15
N SER A 176 -12.40 -28.81 -22.70
CA SER A 176 -11.22 -28.41 -21.93
C SER A 176 -11.28 -26.91 -21.65
N PHE A 177 -11.42 -26.56 -20.37
CA PHE A 177 -11.26 -25.21 -19.84
C PHE A 177 -9.78 -24.78 -20.04
N TYR A 178 -9.58 -23.54 -20.49
CA TYR A 178 -8.28 -22.88 -20.64
C TYR A 178 -8.28 -21.49 -19.96
N GLY A 179 -9.31 -21.23 -19.16
CA GLY A 179 -9.52 -19.97 -18.47
C GLY A 179 -9.09 -20.06 -17.02
N VAL A 180 -9.19 -18.92 -16.36
CA VAL A 180 -8.85 -18.72 -14.96
C VAL A 180 -10.10 -18.96 -14.11
N LEU A 181 -9.98 -19.64 -12.97
CA LEU A 181 -11.05 -19.75 -11.96
C LEU A 181 -10.53 -19.16 -10.65
N GLN A 182 -11.03 -18.01 -10.25
CA GLN A 182 -10.53 -17.29 -9.07
C GLN A 182 -11.05 -17.89 -7.75
N ARG A 183 -10.50 -17.38 -6.64
CA ARG A 183 -10.72 -17.87 -5.27
C ARG A 183 -12.16 -18.16 -4.94
N LYS A 184 -12.42 -19.30 -4.30
CA LYS A 184 -13.71 -19.61 -3.64
C LYS A 184 -14.93 -19.42 -4.56
N ALA A 185 -14.76 -19.49 -5.88
CA ALA A 185 -15.80 -19.24 -6.88
C ALA A 185 -17.02 -20.17 -6.76
N PHE A 186 -16.87 -21.35 -6.13
CA PHE A 186 -17.94 -22.28 -5.77
C PHE A 186 -18.03 -22.56 -4.26
N ALA A 187 -17.46 -21.70 -3.42
CA ALA A 187 -17.47 -21.91 -1.97
C ALA A 187 -18.89 -21.86 -1.39
N MET A 188 -19.11 -22.63 -0.32
CA MET A 188 -20.44 -22.76 0.31
C MET A 188 -21.50 -23.25 -0.70
N THR A 189 -21.15 -24.25 -1.52
CA THR A 189 -22.09 -24.90 -2.44
C THR A 189 -22.06 -26.42 -2.27
N PRO A 190 -23.22 -27.10 -2.38
CA PRO A 190 -23.26 -28.57 -2.38
C PRO A 190 -22.36 -29.20 -3.45
N PHE A 191 -22.08 -28.50 -4.55
CA PHE A 191 -21.22 -28.96 -5.62
C PHE A 191 -19.77 -29.12 -5.15
N LEU A 192 -19.25 -28.14 -4.41
CA LEU A 192 -17.93 -28.22 -3.81
C LEU A 192 -17.91 -29.26 -2.68
N ASP A 193 -18.94 -29.27 -1.82
CA ASP A 193 -19.10 -30.27 -0.75
C ASP A 193 -19.20 -31.72 -1.28
N ASN A 194 -19.58 -31.93 -2.54
CA ASN A 194 -19.61 -33.25 -3.20
C ASN A 194 -18.30 -33.62 -3.92
N LEU A 195 -17.37 -32.67 -4.08
CA LEU A 195 -16.02 -32.90 -4.62
C LEU A 195 -14.99 -33.13 -3.51
N MET A 196 -15.25 -32.61 -2.32
CA MET A 196 -14.48 -32.83 -1.11
C MET A 196 -15.05 -34.07 -0.38
N ASP A 197 -14.18 -34.97 0.07
CA ASP A 197 -14.58 -36.08 0.94
C ASP A 197 -14.71 -35.57 2.39
N ASP A 198 -15.36 -36.33 3.29
CA ASP A 198 -15.52 -35.98 4.72
C ASP A 198 -14.18 -35.80 5.50
N ASP A 199 -13.02 -36.04 4.86
CA ASP A 199 -11.68 -35.83 5.40
C ASP A 199 -11.16 -34.42 4.99
N ASP A 200 -10.71 -33.62 5.98
CA ASP A 200 -10.24 -32.22 5.82
C ASP A 200 -9.13 -32.02 4.76
N ASP A 201 -8.42 -33.10 4.38
CA ASP A 201 -7.31 -33.14 3.41
C ASP A 201 -7.73 -33.16 1.93
N SER A 202 -9.03 -33.16 1.63
CA SER A 202 -9.52 -33.37 0.26
C SER A 202 -9.36 -32.16 -0.67
N LEU A 203 -8.90 -32.41 -1.90
CA LEU A 203 -8.66 -31.39 -2.93
C LEU A 203 -9.80 -31.40 -3.97
N ALA A 204 -10.40 -30.24 -4.24
CA ALA A 204 -11.40 -30.11 -5.30
C ALA A 204 -10.70 -30.00 -6.67
N ILE A 205 -10.86 -31.02 -7.52
CA ILE A 205 -10.25 -31.10 -8.85
C ILE A 205 -11.33 -31.31 -9.91
N ILE A 206 -11.37 -30.43 -10.91
CA ILE A 206 -12.32 -30.49 -12.04
C ILE A 206 -11.53 -30.63 -13.35
N ASP A 207 -11.71 -31.74 -14.08
CA ASP A 207 -11.07 -32.01 -15.39
C ASP A 207 -9.52 -31.85 -15.43
N GLY A 208 -8.87 -31.93 -14.27
CA GLY A 208 -7.42 -31.75 -14.09
C GLY A 208 -7.00 -30.32 -13.72
N VAL A 209 -7.92 -29.43 -13.38
CA VAL A 209 -7.66 -28.15 -12.70
C VAL A 209 -7.92 -28.33 -11.21
N LEU A 210 -6.95 -28.02 -10.35
CA LEU A 210 -7.15 -27.95 -8.90
C LEU A 210 -7.70 -26.56 -8.57
N ILE A 211 -8.89 -26.52 -7.96
CA ILE A 211 -9.68 -25.30 -7.77
C ILE A 211 -9.85 -24.90 -6.31
N ASP A 212 -9.69 -25.85 -5.39
CA ASP A 212 -9.72 -25.62 -3.94
C ASP A 212 -8.82 -26.67 -3.26
N GLY A 213 -7.93 -26.18 -2.41
CA GLY A 213 -7.15 -26.95 -1.44
C GLY A 213 -6.98 -26.17 -0.13
N TRP A 214 -7.87 -25.22 0.16
CA TRP A 214 -7.76 -24.32 1.32
C TRP A 214 -7.84 -25.06 2.67
N SER A 215 -8.55 -26.19 2.73
CA SER A 215 -8.71 -26.97 3.97
C SER A 215 -7.54 -27.92 4.28
N SER A 216 -6.74 -28.25 3.25
CA SER A 216 -5.70 -29.29 3.32
C SER A 216 -4.63 -28.98 4.36
N GLU A 217 -4.14 -30.00 5.06
CA GLU A 217 -3.20 -29.83 6.17
C GLU A 217 -1.90 -30.63 6.01
N GLY A 218 -0.83 -30.15 6.65
CA GLY A 218 0.45 -30.86 6.69
C GLY A 218 1.18 -30.93 5.33
N ASP A 219 1.73 -32.11 5.03
CA ASP A 219 2.57 -32.34 3.85
C ASP A 219 1.75 -32.85 2.64
N LEU A 220 1.55 -32.00 1.64
CA LEU A 220 0.73 -32.30 0.46
C LEU A 220 1.56 -32.64 -0.78
N VAL A 221 1.11 -33.65 -1.53
CA VAL A 221 1.60 -33.93 -2.89
C VAL A 221 0.42 -33.78 -3.85
N VAL A 222 0.47 -32.78 -4.73
CA VAL A 222 -0.61 -32.52 -5.70
C VAL A 222 -0.74 -33.70 -6.66
N PRO A 223 -1.96 -34.21 -6.94
CA PRO A 223 -2.15 -35.40 -7.78
C PRO A 223 -1.62 -35.25 -9.21
N SER A 224 -1.05 -36.33 -9.75
CA SER A 224 -0.35 -36.34 -11.05
C SER A 224 -1.24 -36.20 -12.30
N ASP A 225 -2.56 -36.19 -12.12
CA ASP A 225 -3.56 -35.89 -13.14
C ASP A 225 -3.97 -34.41 -13.17
N VAL A 226 -3.61 -33.63 -12.14
CA VAL A 226 -3.67 -32.17 -12.14
C VAL A 226 -2.67 -31.60 -13.15
N ARG A 227 -3.12 -30.63 -13.93
CA ARG A 227 -2.40 -29.94 -15.01
C ARG A 227 -2.30 -28.43 -14.78
N GLU A 228 -3.10 -27.92 -13.87
CA GLU A 228 -3.23 -26.51 -13.56
C GLU A 228 -3.68 -26.35 -12.11
N ILE A 229 -3.09 -25.38 -11.42
CA ILE A 229 -3.54 -24.92 -10.11
C ILE A 229 -4.15 -23.54 -10.35
N ALA A 230 -5.42 -23.38 -10.03
CA ALA A 230 -6.15 -22.12 -10.22
C ALA A 230 -5.57 -21.01 -9.31
N PRO A 231 -5.80 -19.72 -9.62
CA PRO A 231 -5.49 -18.66 -8.67
C PRO A 231 -6.13 -18.92 -7.32
N ASP A 232 -5.41 -18.51 -6.29
CA ASP A 232 -5.85 -18.60 -4.91
C ASP A 232 -6.29 -19.99 -4.41
N ALA A 233 -5.98 -21.08 -5.13
CA ALA A 233 -6.48 -22.41 -4.80
C ALA A 233 -6.08 -22.88 -3.38
N PHE A 234 -4.97 -22.37 -2.84
CA PHE A 234 -4.54 -22.58 -1.45
C PHE A 234 -4.46 -21.27 -0.64
N SER A 235 -4.94 -20.15 -1.18
CA SER A 235 -4.87 -18.83 -0.54
C SER A 235 -5.50 -18.84 0.87
N GLU A 236 -4.82 -18.22 1.83
CA GLU A 236 -5.14 -18.23 3.28
C GLU A 236 -5.06 -19.61 3.97
N ASN A 237 -4.46 -20.65 3.35
CA ASN A 237 -4.31 -21.96 3.98
C ASN A 237 -3.27 -21.92 5.12
N ASN A 238 -3.78 -21.78 6.34
CA ASN A 238 -3.02 -21.71 7.58
C ASN A 238 -2.83 -23.08 8.27
N LYS A 239 -2.80 -24.17 7.49
CA LYS A 239 -2.56 -25.55 7.97
C LYS A 239 -1.57 -26.36 7.13
N LEU A 240 -1.45 -26.03 5.84
CA LEU A 240 -0.51 -26.65 4.91
C LEU A 240 0.93 -26.31 5.33
N THR A 241 1.77 -27.32 5.57
CA THR A 241 3.18 -27.15 5.98
C THR A 241 4.16 -27.37 4.84
N SER A 242 3.86 -28.25 3.89
CA SER A 242 4.66 -28.37 2.67
C SER A 242 3.84 -28.78 1.46
N ILE A 243 4.29 -28.39 0.26
CA ILE A 243 3.66 -28.81 -1.00
C ILE A 243 4.66 -29.21 -2.08
N VAL A 244 4.37 -30.35 -2.72
CA VAL A 244 5.07 -30.83 -3.92
C VAL A 244 4.14 -30.78 -5.13
N ILE A 245 4.48 -29.93 -6.10
CA ILE A 245 3.70 -29.71 -7.31
C ILE A 245 4.32 -30.54 -8.45
N PRO A 246 3.59 -31.49 -9.07
CA PRO A 246 4.16 -32.43 -10.04
C PRO A 246 4.39 -31.80 -11.42
N GLU A 247 5.30 -32.39 -12.20
CA GLU A 247 5.61 -32.04 -13.60
C GLU A 247 4.44 -32.19 -14.59
N SER A 248 3.26 -32.61 -14.12
CA SER A 248 2.02 -32.56 -14.91
C SER A 248 1.39 -31.16 -14.91
N VAL A 249 1.63 -30.37 -13.86
CA VAL A 249 1.14 -28.99 -13.70
C VAL A 249 1.98 -28.05 -14.56
N LYS A 250 1.31 -27.33 -15.47
CA LYS A 250 1.91 -26.43 -16.46
C LYS A 250 1.64 -24.96 -16.20
N LEU A 251 0.62 -24.68 -15.41
CA LEU A 251 0.11 -23.36 -15.08
C LEU A 251 -0.21 -23.34 -13.58
N ILE A 252 0.14 -22.25 -12.94
CA ILE A 252 -0.22 -21.93 -11.57
C ILE A 252 -0.77 -20.50 -11.63
N GLY A 253 -1.90 -20.24 -10.98
CA GLY A 253 -2.53 -18.93 -10.97
C GLY A 253 -1.86 -17.93 -10.03
N LYS A 254 -2.22 -16.65 -10.16
CA LYS A 254 -1.85 -15.59 -9.21
C LYS A 254 -2.30 -15.96 -7.79
N SER A 255 -1.56 -15.51 -6.79
CA SER A 255 -1.92 -15.71 -5.37
C SER A 255 -2.17 -17.17 -4.96
N ALA A 256 -1.76 -18.18 -5.75
CA ALA A 256 -2.19 -19.56 -5.54
C ALA A 256 -1.84 -20.13 -4.15
N PHE A 257 -0.81 -19.59 -3.50
CA PHE A 257 -0.41 -19.89 -2.13
C PHE A 257 -0.29 -18.62 -1.26
N ALA A 258 -0.93 -17.50 -1.64
CA ALA A 258 -0.87 -16.28 -0.84
C ALA A 258 -1.40 -16.49 0.59
N HIS A 259 -0.79 -15.85 1.57
CA HIS A 259 -1.15 -15.92 2.99
C HIS A 259 -1.22 -17.36 3.56
N CYS A 260 -0.45 -18.31 3.02
CA CYS A 260 -0.29 -19.63 3.63
C CYS A 260 0.69 -19.54 4.81
N SER A 261 0.28 -18.95 5.94
CA SER A 261 1.19 -18.56 7.03
C SER A 261 1.99 -19.72 7.66
N CYS A 262 1.56 -20.97 7.49
CA CYS A 262 2.23 -22.18 7.98
C CYS A 262 3.05 -22.94 6.93
N LEU A 263 3.11 -22.46 5.68
CA LEU A 263 3.76 -23.16 4.57
C LEU A 263 5.29 -23.00 4.66
N GLU A 264 5.97 -24.02 5.16
CA GLU A 264 7.44 -24.04 5.37
C GLU A 264 8.22 -24.37 4.09
N LYS A 265 7.68 -25.24 3.22
CA LYS A 265 8.40 -25.78 2.05
C LYS A 265 7.57 -25.91 0.77
N VAL A 266 8.15 -25.49 -0.37
CA VAL A 266 7.54 -25.61 -1.70
C VAL A 266 8.49 -26.25 -2.73
N VAL A 267 7.99 -27.19 -3.53
CA VAL A 267 8.68 -27.74 -4.71
C VAL A 267 7.88 -27.48 -5.98
N LEU A 268 8.41 -26.63 -6.87
CA LEU A 268 7.78 -26.23 -8.13
C LEU A 268 8.16 -27.13 -9.33
N PRO A 269 7.32 -27.21 -10.38
CA PRO A 269 7.65 -27.94 -11.62
C PRO A 269 8.83 -27.30 -12.36
N LYS A 270 9.78 -28.12 -12.84
CA LYS A 270 11.06 -27.64 -13.42
C LYS A 270 10.95 -27.01 -14.80
N HIS A 271 9.75 -26.97 -15.37
CA HIS A 271 9.47 -26.46 -16.70
C HIS A 271 8.63 -25.18 -16.69
N LEU A 272 8.35 -24.63 -15.50
CA LEU A 272 7.59 -23.40 -15.34
C LEU A 272 8.42 -22.19 -15.84
N ASP A 273 7.78 -21.34 -16.64
CA ASP A 273 8.40 -20.17 -17.31
C ASP A 273 7.97 -18.83 -16.70
N VAL A 274 6.88 -18.83 -15.93
CA VAL A 274 6.33 -17.64 -15.28
C VAL A 274 6.00 -17.96 -13.83
N LEU A 275 6.47 -17.12 -12.90
CA LEU A 275 5.93 -17.06 -11.54
C LEU A 275 4.89 -15.92 -11.51
N PRO A 276 3.59 -16.21 -11.33
CA PRO A 276 2.54 -15.19 -11.34
C PRO A 276 2.56 -14.32 -10.07
N ASP A 277 1.95 -13.15 -10.16
CA ASP A 277 1.86 -12.17 -9.05
C ASP A 277 1.35 -12.81 -7.75
N ASN A 278 1.90 -12.33 -6.62
CA ASN A 278 1.54 -12.72 -5.26
C ASN A 278 1.64 -14.22 -4.93
N LEU A 279 2.29 -15.04 -5.76
CA LEU A 279 2.22 -16.51 -5.65
C LEU A 279 2.41 -17.07 -4.23
N PHE A 280 3.38 -16.54 -3.47
CA PHE A 280 3.67 -16.87 -2.07
C PHE A 280 3.67 -15.64 -1.15
N SER A 281 3.03 -14.53 -1.56
CA SER A 281 2.94 -13.32 -0.75
C SER A 281 2.31 -13.62 0.62
N GLY A 282 2.91 -13.19 1.73
CA GLY A 282 2.40 -13.45 3.08
C GLY A 282 2.59 -14.89 3.59
N CYS A 283 3.48 -15.69 3.00
CA CYS A 283 3.84 -17.00 3.57
C CYS A 283 4.86 -16.84 4.72
N GLU A 284 4.38 -16.39 5.87
CA GLU A 284 5.18 -16.01 7.06
C GLU A 284 6.12 -17.11 7.60
N SER A 285 5.95 -18.39 7.22
CA SER A 285 6.84 -19.52 7.61
C SER A 285 7.70 -20.07 6.46
N LEU A 286 7.64 -19.52 5.25
CA LEU A 286 8.29 -20.12 4.08
C LEU A 286 9.81 -19.90 4.13
N GLU A 287 10.56 -20.99 4.34
CA GLU A 287 12.03 -21.01 4.44
C GLU A 287 12.70 -21.86 3.32
N ASP A 288 12.00 -22.81 2.68
CA ASP A 288 12.59 -23.74 1.70
C ASP A 288 11.79 -23.82 0.39
N ILE A 289 12.26 -23.13 -0.67
CA ILE A 289 11.66 -23.19 -2.01
C ILE A 289 12.64 -23.64 -3.11
N GLU A 290 12.27 -24.72 -3.82
CA GLU A 290 12.99 -25.20 -5.01
C GLU A 290 12.48 -24.50 -6.28
N LEU A 291 13.07 -23.35 -6.61
CA LEU A 291 12.68 -22.55 -7.79
C LEU A 291 13.13 -23.16 -9.14
N PRO A 292 12.31 -23.03 -10.22
CA PRO A 292 12.70 -23.47 -11.56
C PRO A 292 13.73 -22.53 -12.19
N LEU A 293 14.88 -23.06 -12.61
CA LEU A 293 15.91 -22.29 -13.32
C LEU A 293 15.49 -21.82 -14.74
N THR A 294 14.30 -22.21 -15.21
CA THR A 294 13.74 -21.87 -16.52
C THR A 294 12.92 -20.59 -16.54
N VAL A 295 12.52 -20.05 -15.38
CA VAL A 295 11.59 -18.92 -15.29
C VAL A 295 12.09 -17.72 -16.11
N GLY A 296 11.37 -17.40 -17.18
CA GLY A 296 11.50 -16.18 -17.96
C GLY A 296 11.09 -14.96 -17.15
N GLU A 297 9.88 -14.96 -16.59
CA GLU A 297 9.20 -13.79 -15.99
C GLU A 297 8.76 -14.05 -14.54
N VAL A 298 8.92 -13.06 -13.66
CA VAL A 298 8.50 -13.10 -12.26
C VAL A 298 7.54 -11.92 -12.06
N GLY A 299 6.36 -12.19 -11.50
CA GLY A 299 5.31 -11.21 -11.23
C GLY A 299 5.64 -10.25 -10.09
N SER A 300 4.65 -9.44 -9.67
CA SER A 300 4.79 -8.64 -8.45
C SER A 300 4.68 -9.45 -7.17
N SER A 301 5.39 -9.01 -6.13
CA SER A 301 5.24 -9.48 -4.73
C SER A 301 5.20 -11.00 -4.55
N VAL A 302 5.87 -11.75 -5.44
CA VAL A 302 5.81 -13.22 -5.53
C VAL A 302 6.25 -13.90 -4.24
N PHE A 303 7.15 -13.26 -3.49
CA PHE A 303 7.73 -13.73 -2.24
C PHE A 303 7.64 -12.68 -1.11
N SER A 304 6.77 -11.67 -1.24
CA SER A 304 6.59 -10.63 -0.21
C SER A 304 6.26 -11.27 1.12
N ASP A 305 6.80 -10.72 2.22
CA ASP A 305 6.51 -11.17 3.58
C ASP A 305 6.80 -12.69 3.78
N THR A 306 7.93 -13.16 3.24
CA THR A 306 8.44 -14.52 3.45
C THR A 306 9.85 -14.52 4.03
N PRO A 307 10.16 -15.34 5.06
CA PRO A 307 11.52 -15.47 5.60
C PRO A 307 12.55 -15.88 4.54
N TRP A 308 12.14 -16.68 3.54
CA TRP A 308 12.99 -17.06 2.42
C TRP A 308 13.46 -15.86 1.59
N LEU A 309 12.63 -14.81 1.42
CA LEU A 309 13.03 -13.61 0.70
C LEU A 309 14.06 -12.79 1.49
N GLU A 310 13.91 -12.69 2.82
CA GLU A 310 14.90 -12.03 3.70
C GLU A 310 16.30 -12.67 3.55
N GLU A 311 16.39 -13.98 3.31
CA GLU A 311 17.66 -14.66 3.01
C GLU A 311 18.24 -14.37 1.60
N GLN A 312 17.49 -13.71 0.70
CA GLN A 312 17.96 -13.31 -0.63
C GLN A 312 18.45 -11.86 -0.72
N GLU A 313 18.30 -11.08 0.35
CA GLU A 313 18.72 -9.68 0.44
C GLU A 313 20.26 -9.57 0.50
N ASP A 314 20.84 -8.61 -0.22
CA ASP A 314 22.27 -8.31 -0.16
C ASP A 314 22.60 -7.20 0.87
N GLU A 315 23.89 -6.87 1.03
CA GLU A 315 24.35 -5.87 2.02
C GLU A 315 23.83 -4.45 1.74
N ASP A 316 23.26 -4.19 0.56
CA ASP A 316 22.72 -2.89 0.13
C ASP A 316 21.17 -2.86 0.15
N GLY A 317 20.49 -3.91 0.64
CA GLY A 317 19.03 -3.99 0.78
C GLY A 317 18.29 -4.49 -0.48
N LEU A 318 19.00 -5.13 -1.42
CA LEU A 318 18.45 -5.55 -2.72
C LEU A 318 18.25 -7.07 -2.80
N SER A 319 17.03 -7.52 -3.05
CA SER A 319 16.71 -8.95 -3.24
C SER A 319 16.68 -9.34 -4.72
N VAL A 320 17.56 -10.27 -5.10
CA VAL A 320 17.73 -10.72 -6.51
C VAL A 320 17.46 -12.21 -6.70
N VAL A 321 16.32 -12.55 -7.30
CA VAL A 321 15.85 -13.93 -7.50
C VAL A 321 15.81 -14.29 -8.98
N LEU A 322 16.47 -15.40 -9.36
CA LEU A 322 16.56 -15.89 -10.75
C LEU A 322 17.05 -14.84 -11.77
N GLY A 323 17.80 -13.84 -11.30
CA GLY A 323 18.29 -12.71 -12.10
C GLY A 323 17.26 -11.60 -12.33
N TRP A 324 16.17 -11.55 -11.56
CA TRP A 324 15.28 -10.39 -11.44
C TRP A 324 15.56 -9.68 -10.11
N VAL A 325 15.52 -8.35 -10.09
CA VAL A 325 15.25 -7.64 -8.82
C VAL A 325 13.78 -7.89 -8.48
N VAL A 326 13.52 -8.50 -7.33
CA VAL A 326 12.15 -8.80 -6.87
C VAL A 326 11.69 -7.87 -5.75
N ASP A 327 12.62 -7.35 -4.95
CA ASP A 327 12.39 -6.36 -3.91
C ASP A 327 13.65 -5.49 -3.75
N GLY A 328 13.44 -4.20 -3.55
CA GLY A 328 14.40 -3.17 -3.23
C GLY A 328 13.78 -2.04 -2.38
N TYR A 329 12.65 -2.32 -1.70
CA TYR A 329 11.95 -1.37 -0.84
C TYR A 329 12.85 -0.78 0.26
N GLN A 330 13.76 -1.59 0.82
CA GLN A 330 14.69 -1.18 1.88
C GLN A 330 15.94 -0.45 1.39
N THR A 331 16.20 -0.40 0.06
CA THR A 331 17.39 0.27 -0.49
C THR A 331 17.34 1.79 -0.29
N ASP A 332 18.48 2.45 -0.11
CA ASP A 332 18.57 3.92 0.01
C ASP A 332 19.54 4.57 -0.99
N GLY A 333 19.58 5.91 -1.02
CA GLY A 333 20.69 6.64 -1.60
C GLY A 333 20.87 6.49 -3.13
N GLU A 334 22.00 5.92 -3.57
CA GLU A 334 22.30 5.61 -4.98
C GLU A 334 22.39 4.09 -5.17
N VAL A 335 21.39 3.51 -5.85
CA VAL A 335 21.26 2.06 -6.05
C VAL A 335 21.85 1.65 -7.39
N HIS A 336 22.73 0.64 -7.37
CA HIS A 336 23.40 0.08 -8.56
C HIS A 336 22.87 -1.31 -8.93
N ILE A 337 21.87 -1.35 -9.81
CA ILE A 337 21.21 -2.57 -10.26
C ILE A 337 22.06 -3.26 -11.34
N SER A 338 22.83 -4.27 -10.94
CA SER A 338 23.80 -4.98 -11.78
C SER A 338 23.51 -6.48 -11.91
N GLY A 339 23.97 -7.12 -12.99
CA GLY A 339 23.87 -8.57 -13.20
C GLY A 339 22.48 -9.15 -13.51
N VAL A 340 21.41 -8.36 -13.38
CA VAL A 340 20.00 -8.79 -13.61
C VAL A 340 19.58 -8.71 -15.08
N LYS A 341 18.55 -9.48 -15.44
CA LYS A 341 17.82 -9.44 -16.72
C LYS A 341 16.62 -8.48 -16.70
N GLY A 342 16.11 -8.14 -15.51
CA GLY A 342 14.96 -7.26 -15.36
C GLY A 342 14.70 -6.86 -13.91
N ILE A 343 13.76 -5.94 -13.74
CA ILE A 343 13.21 -5.49 -12.46
C ILE A 343 11.71 -5.84 -12.48
N CYS A 344 11.23 -6.51 -11.43
CA CYS A 344 9.83 -6.91 -11.31
C CYS A 344 8.89 -5.69 -11.20
N SER A 345 7.59 -5.96 -11.32
CA SER A 345 6.59 -4.97 -10.93
C SER A 345 6.66 -4.72 -9.42
N ASP A 346 6.32 -3.50 -9.01
CA ASP A 346 6.23 -3.05 -7.61
C ASP A 346 7.57 -3.09 -6.81
N ALA A 347 8.69 -3.51 -7.41
CA ALA A 347 9.94 -3.84 -6.70
C ALA A 347 10.60 -2.70 -5.89
N PHE A 348 10.37 -1.44 -6.24
CA PHE A 348 10.74 -0.25 -5.44
C PHE A 348 9.52 0.66 -5.25
N GLU A 349 8.29 0.13 -5.33
CA GLU A 349 7.09 0.94 -5.05
C GLU A 349 7.15 1.50 -3.63
N ASP A 350 6.75 2.77 -3.48
CA ASP A 350 6.78 3.50 -2.20
C ASP A 350 8.17 3.55 -1.54
N ASN A 351 9.27 3.36 -2.29
CA ASN A 351 10.62 3.65 -1.80
C ASN A 351 10.85 5.17 -1.76
N PHE A 352 10.64 5.75 -0.58
CA PHE A 352 10.77 7.18 -0.32
C PHE A 352 12.17 7.62 0.12
N VAL A 353 13.23 6.87 -0.19
CA VAL A 353 14.61 7.23 0.20
C VAL A 353 15.64 7.12 -0.93
N ILE A 354 15.39 6.34 -1.97
CA ILE A 354 16.26 6.33 -3.15
C ILE A 354 16.29 7.69 -3.85
N THR A 355 17.50 8.14 -4.13
CA THR A 355 17.78 9.41 -4.82
C THR A 355 18.26 9.19 -6.25
N LYS A 356 18.83 8.02 -6.54
CA LYS A 356 19.35 7.69 -7.87
C LYS A 356 19.36 6.18 -8.10
N VAL A 357 19.03 5.78 -9.33
CA VAL A 357 19.07 4.38 -9.76
C VAL A 357 19.92 4.25 -11.03
N VAL A 358 20.91 3.36 -10.99
CA VAL A 358 21.80 3.05 -12.13
C VAL A 358 21.60 1.59 -12.53
N ILE A 359 21.07 1.37 -13.74
CA ILE A 359 20.71 0.04 -14.24
C ILE A 359 21.72 -0.38 -15.33
N ASP A 360 22.39 -1.51 -15.12
CA ASP A 360 23.41 -2.03 -16.04
C ASP A 360 22.84 -2.65 -17.34
N GLU A 361 23.71 -2.75 -18.35
CA GLU A 361 23.44 -3.29 -19.70
C GLU A 361 22.93 -4.74 -19.78
N GLY A 362 22.78 -5.44 -18.65
CA GLY A 362 22.11 -6.75 -18.58
C GLY A 362 20.59 -6.65 -18.57
N CYS A 363 20.04 -5.56 -18.03
CA CYS A 363 18.62 -5.40 -17.78
C CYS A 363 17.86 -5.02 -19.07
N GLU A 364 16.85 -5.80 -19.42
CA GLU A 364 16.02 -5.61 -20.61
C GLU A 364 14.60 -5.11 -20.30
N VAL A 365 14.14 -5.20 -19.04
CA VAL A 365 12.74 -4.96 -18.65
C VAL A 365 12.67 -4.24 -17.30
N ILE A 366 11.85 -3.21 -17.22
CA ILE A 366 11.30 -2.66 -15.97
C ILE A 366 9.81 -3.04 -15.92
N GLY A 367 9.35 -3.56 -14.77
CA GLY A 367 7.95 -3.92 -14.51
C GLY A 367 7.01 -2.72 -14.35
N ASP A 368 5.74 -3.02 -14.10
CA ASP A 368 4.71 -2.02 -13.81
C ASP A 368 4.89 -1.50 -12.37
N ASN A 369 4.60 -0.23 -12.10
CA ASN A 369 4.86 0.46 -10.82
C ASN A 369 6.29 0.34 -10.23
N ALA A 370 7.28 -0.17 -10.96
CA ALA A 370 8.54 -0.63 -10.38
C ALA A 370 9.33 0.40 -9.56
N PHE A 371 9.12 1.70 -9.79
CA PHE A 371 9.60 2.83 -9.00
C PHE A 371 8.47 3.85 -8.73
N LYS A 372 7.23 3.38 -8.59
CA LYS A 372 6.08 4.23 -8.29
C LYS A 372 6.25 4.86 -6.91
N ASN A 373 5.83 6.12 -6.80
CA ASN A 373 5.94 6.96 -5.61
C ASN A 373 7.37 7.12 -5.06
N CYS A 374 8.41 6.81 -5.84
CA CYS A 374 9.82 7.08 -5.50
C CYS A 374 10.11 8.60 -5.52
N ALA A 375 9.51 9.35 -4.61
CA ALA A 375 9.37 10.79 -4.72
C ALA A 375 10.69 11.57 -4.60
N PHE A 376 11.73 10.96 -4.00
CA PHE A 376 13.08 11.52 -3.92
C PHE A 376 14.01 11.12 -5.09
N LEU A 377 13.56 10.26 -6.01
CA LEU A 377 14.35 9.78 -7.14
C LEU A 377 14.64 10.91 -8.13
N GLN A 378 15.89 11.38 -8.17
CA GLN A 378 16.35 12.53 -8.96
C GLN A 378 16.92 12.14 -10.34
N GLU A 379 17.54 10.96 -10.45
CA GLU A 379 18.21 10.47 -11.65
C GLU A 379 17.97 8.96 -11.86
N VAL A 380 17.61 8.56 -13.09
CA VAL A 380 17.51 7.16 -13.50
C VAL A 380 18.36 6.94 -14.75
N VAL A 381 19.38 6.08 -14.62
CA VAL A 381 20.27 5.71 -15.74
C VAL A 381 19.83 4.35 -16.29
N MET A 382 19.05 4.38 -17.37
CA MET A 382 18.58 3.18 -18.08
C MET A 382 19.61 2.68 -19.12
N PRO A 383 19.78 1.35 -19.28
CA PRO A 383 20.74 0.75 -20.20
C PRO A 383 20.30 0.83 -21.67
N SER A 384 21.26 0.73 -22.58
CA SER A 384 21.01 0.78 -24.03
C SER A 384 20.23 -0.40 -24.60
N ARG A 385 20.08 -1.48 -23.83
CA ARG A 385 19.37 -2.71 -24.23
C ARG A 385 17.94 -2.84 -23.72
N MET A 386 17.44 -1.85 -23.00
CA MET A 386 16.08 -1.88 -22.45
C MET A 386 15.03 -2.00 -23.56
N LYS A 387 14.14 -2.98 -23.43
CA LYS A 387 13.10 -3.33 -24.40
C LYS A 387 11.70 -2.92 -23.94
N ARG A 388 11.44 -2.95 -22.63
CA ARG A 388 10.15 -2.64 -22.01
C ARG A 388 10.36 -1.81 -20.74
N ILE A 389 9.53 -0.80 -20.59
CA ILE A 389 9.25 -0.09 -19.33
C ILE A 389 7.75 -0.35 -19.06
N GLY A 390 7.38 -0.59 -17.81
CA GLY A 390 5.99 -0.88 -17.43
C GLY A 390 5.11 0.35 -17.28
N LYS A 391 3.80 0.11 -17.17
CA LYS A 391 2.80 1.12 -16.79
C LYS A 391 3.10 1.65 -15.39
N LEU A 392 2.81 2.93 -15.13
CA LEU A 392 3.03 3.57 -13.83
C LEU A 392 4.48 3.49 -13.28
N ALA A 393 5.47 3.00 -14.05
CA ALA A 393 6.75 2.54 -13.53
C ALA A 393 7.59 3.62 -12.82
N PHE A 394 7.34 4.91 -13.09
CA PHE A 394 7.93 6.06 -12.41
C PHE A 394 6.84 7.10 -12.05
N CYS A 395 5.59 6.64 -11.86
CA CYS A 395 4.50 7.51 -11.43
C CYS A 395 4.82 8.10 -10.06
N GLY A 396 4.64 9.41 -9.84
CA GLY A 396 4.93 10.04 -8.55
C GLY A 396 6.42 10.19 -8.21
N CYS A 397 7.33 10.04 -9.17
CA CYS A 397 8.76 10.39 -9.00
C CYS A 397 8.96 11.91 -8.99
N ASP A 398 8.44 12.59 -7.95
CA ASP A 398 8.30 14.04 -7.86
C ASP A 398 9.62 14.83 -8.01
N SER A 399 10.75 14.24 -7.60
CA SER A 399 12.09 14.84 -7.70
C SER A 399 12.81 14.60 -9.03
N LEU A 400 12.27 13.74 -9.91
CA LEU A 400 12.92 13.39 -11.19
C LEU A 400 12.93 14.62 -12.11
N THR A 401 14.12 15.16 -12.41
CA THR A 401 14.23 16.42 -13.18
C THR A 401 14.46 16.21 -14.67
N GLU A 402 15.20 15.16 -15.04
CA GLU A 402 15.37 14.73 -16.42
C GLU A 402 15.40 13.22 -16.54
N ILE A 403 14.98 12.71 -17.70
CA ILE A 403 15.11 11.29 -18.04
C ILE A 403 15.48 11.09 -19.51
N ARG A 404 16.29 10.05 -19.76
CA ARG A 404 16.59 9.56 -21.11
C ARG A 404 15.93 8.20 -21.30
N ILE A 405 15.01 8.14 -22.25
CA ILE A 405 14.37 6.89 -22.67
C ILE A 405 15.28 6.18 -23.69
N PRO A 406 15.69 4.91 -23.49
CA PRO A 406 16.66 4.22 -24.35
C PRO A 406 16.22 4.03 -25.82
N GLU A 407 17.19 4.04 -26.73
CA GLU A 407 16.97 3.65 -28.15
C GLU A 407 16.66 2.14 -28.22
N GLY A 408 15.47 1.80 -28.70
CA GLY A 408 14.90 0.45 -28.64
C GLY A 408 13.48 0.45 -28.08
N ILE A 409 13.16 1.38 -27.18
CA ILE A 409 11.80 1.58 -26.67
C ILE A 409 10.89 2.11 -27.79
N GLU A 410 9.83 1.37 -28.08
CA GLU A 410 8.84 1.73 -29.11
C GLU A 410 7.56 2.35 -28.52
N VAL A 411 7.29 2.13 -27.24
CA VAL A 411 6.09 2.59 -26.53
C VAL A 411 6.49 3.17 -25.18
N ILE A 412 5.96 4.33 -24.82
CA ILE A 412 5.91 4.81 -23.43
C ILE A 412 4.49 4.56 -22.93
N PRO A 413 4.29 3.68 -21.93
CA PRO A 413 2.99 3.13 -21.59
C PRO A 413 2.15 4.04 -20.68
N SER A 414 0.90 3.65 -20.42
CA SER A 414 -0.03 4.41 -19.57
C SER A 414 0.59 4.85 -18.24
N ASP A 415 0.40 6.12 -17.89
CA ASP A 415 0.86 6.75 -16.64
C ASP A 415 2.35 6.59 -16.24
N CYS A 416 3.22 6.17 -17.17
CA CYS A 416 4.62 5.80 -16.88
C CYS A 416 5.42 6.85 -16.08
N PHE A 417 5.20 8.15 -16.36
CA PHE A 417 5.79 9.29 -15.66
C PHE A 417 4.69 10.25 -15.14
N SER A 418 3.50 9.73 -14.90
CA SER A 418 2.38 10.49 -14.36
C SER A 418 2.80 11.14 -13.04
N TRP A 419 2.34 12.36 -12.79
CA TRP A 419 2.60 13.13 -11.57
C TRP A 419 4.06 13.52 -11.27
N CYS A 420 5.04 13.25 -12.16
CA CYS A 420 6.43 13.69 -11.97
C CYS A 420 6.57 15.24 -12.05
N TYR A 421 6.23 15.97 -10.99
CA TYR A 421 6.07 17.44 -11.04
C TYR A 421 7.36 18.20 -11.39
N SER A 422 8.54 17.68 -11.00
CA SER A 422 9.84 18.30 -11.33
C SER A 422 10.37 17.95 -12.72
N LEU A 423 9.73 17.05 -13.47
CA LEU A 423 10.24 16.55 -14.73
C LEU A 423 10.20 17.64 -15.80
N ALA A 424 11.37 18.25 -16.05
CA ALA A 424 11.53 19.39 -16.92
C ALA A 424 11.99 19.01 -18.34
N LYS A 425 12.66 17.86 -18.48
CA LYS A 425 13.32 17.41 -19.71
C LYS A 425 13.18 15.90 -19.90
N VAL A 426 12.74 15.50 -21.09
CA VAL A 426 12.69 14.09 -21.53
C VAL A 426 13.46 13.96 -22.85
N GLU A 427 14.46 13.08 -22.89
CA GLU A 427 15.14 12.69 -24.13
C GLU A 427 14.47 11.43 -24.70
N LEU A 428 13.68 11.59 -25.76
CA LEU A 428 12.97 10.51 -26.45
C LEU A 428 13.83 9.82 -27.53
N PRO A 429 13.72 8.50 -27.73
CA PRO A 429 14.45 7.76 -28.73
C PRO A 429 13.81 7.88 -30.13
N LYS A 430 14.55 7.50 -31.16
CA LYS A 430 14.06 7.47 -32.56
C LYS A 430 13.22 6.23 -32.86
N SER A 431 13.29 5.21 -32.00
CA SER A 431 12.45 4.01 -32.07
C SER A 431 11.00 4.25 -31.64
N LEU A 432 10.71 5.36 -30.96
CA LEU A 432 9.40 5.65 -30.38
C LEU A 432 8.30 5.70 -31.44
N LYS A 433 7.22 4.96 -31.21
CA LYS A 433 6.02 4.89 -32.05
C LYS A 433 4.78 5.39 -31.32
N THR A 434 4.67 5.13 -30.01
CA THR A 434 3.46 5.45 -29.23
C THR A 434 3.82 6.06 -27.89
N ILE A 435 3.03 7.05 -27.46
CA ILE A 435 2.93 7.50 -26.08
C ILE A 435 1.46 7.29 -25.68
N GLU A 436 1.22 6.45 -24.68
CA GLU A 436 -0.14 6.05 -24.27
C GLU A 436 -0.80 7.10 -23.37
N GLU A 437 -2.00 6.79 -22.87
CA GLU A 437 -2.80 7.69 -22.02
C GLU A 437 -2.01 8.14 -20.77
N ASP A 438 -2.10 9.42 -20.43
CA ASP A 438 -1.56 10.01 -19.20
C ASP A 438 -0.07 9.74 -18.86
N ALA A 439 0.71 9.23 -19.82
CA ALA A 439 2.11 8.84 -19.67
C ALA A 439 3.04 9.95 -19.12
N PHE A 440 2.72 11.22 -19.35
CA PHE A 440 3.36 12.41 -18.77
C PHE A 440 2.32 13.37 -18.17
N CYS A 441 1.20 12.83 -17.67
CA CYS A 441 0.17 13.59 -16.99
C CYS A 441 0.79 14.35 -15.80
N ASN A 442 0.38 15.60 -15.62
CA ASN A 442 0.82 16.46 -14.51
C ASN A 442 2.34 16.64 -14.35
N CYS A 443 3.14 16.33 -15.38
CA CYS A 443 4.52 16.79 -15.53
C CYS A 443 4.56 18.32 -15.80
N ILE A 444 4.24 19.13 -14.78
CA ILE A 444 3.95 20.56 -14.93
C ILE A 444 5.16 21.39 -15.41
N GLN A 445 6.38 20.97 -15.07
CA GLN A 445 7.64 21.61 -15.49
C GLN A 445 8.10 21.19 -16.90
N LEU A 446 7.47 20.19 -17.52
CA LEU A 446 7.94 19.60 -18.76
C LEU A 446 7.97 20.60 -19.92
N SER A 447 9.16 20.79 -20.48
CA SER A 447 9.37 21.62 -21.67
C SER A 447 8.68 21.01 -22.89
N PRO A 448 8.14 21.82 -23.83
CA PRO A 448 7.50 21.30 -25.04
C PRO A 448 8.38 20.34 -25.84
N LEU A 449 7.94 19.09 -25.98
CA LEU A 449 8.69 18.04 -26.66
C LEU A 449 8.56 18.15 -28.19
N SER A 450 9.65 17.86 -28.90
CA SER A 450 9.70 17.81 -30.36
C SER A 450 9.47 16.37 -30.85
N LEU A 451 8.21 15.98 -30.99
CA LEU A 451 7.83 14.65 -31.49
C LEU A 451 8.02 14.51 -33.01
N ASP A 452 8.42 13.32 -33.47
CA ASP A 452 8.31 12.96 -34.89
C ASP A 452 6.83 12.78 -35.26
N LYS A 453 6.47 13.09 -36.52
CA LYS A 453 5.09 13.01 -37.01
C LYS A 453 4.52 11.58 -37.08
N SER A 454 5.39 10.57 -36.96
CA SER A 454 5.00 9.17 -36.90
C SER A 454 4.66 8.68 -35.48
N VAL A 455 4.98 9.46 -34.43
CA VAL A 455 4.60 9.14 -33.05
C VAL A 455 3.10 9.36 -32.88
N VAL A 456 2.39 8.31 -32.47
CA VAL A 456 1.00 8.37 -32.04
C VAL A 456 0.99 8.75 -30.56
N THR A 457 0.16 9.71 -30.19
CA THR A 457 -0.07 10.12 -28.79
C THR A 457 -1.56 10.07 -28.51
N ASP A 458 -1.95 9.67 -27.30
CA ASP A 458 -3.30 10.00 -26.84
C ASP A 458 -3.44 11.51 -26.62
N LYS A 459 -4.68 11.99 -26.45
CA LYS A 459 -4.98 13.35 -26.00
C LYS A 459 -4.54 13.57 -24.55
N SER A 460 -4.58 12.54 -23.71
CA SER A 460 -4.23 12.64 -22.30
C SER A 460 -2.75 12.41 -21.99
N SER A 461 -1.95 11.91 -22.95
CA SER A 461 -0.51 11.63 -22.75
C SER A 461 0.31 12.78 -22.16
N PHE A 462 -0.09 14.03 -22.41
CA PHE A 462 0.49 15.26 -21.83
C PHE A 462 -0.58 16.11 -21.15
N SER A 463 -1.59 15.44 -20.58
CA SER A 463 -2.67 16.11 -19.90
C SER A 463 -2.10 16.93 -18.74
N ARG A 464 -2.69 18.11 -18.59
CA ARG A 464 -2.68 18.80 -17.32
C ARG A 464 -4.11 18.68 -16.87
N TYR A 465 -4.41 17.63 -16.12
CA TYR A 465 -5.61 17.69 -15.31
C TYR A 465 -5.41 18.90 -14.40
N GLU A 466 -6.27 19.93 -14.56
CA GLU A 466 -6.66 20.65 -13.36
C GLU A 466 -7.21 19.56 -12.45
N PRO A 467 -6.49 19.23 -11.37
CA PRO A 467 -6.59 17.92 -10.75
C PRO A 467 -8.04 17.64 -10.40
N ILE A 468 -8.59 16.55 -10.93
CA ILE A 468 -10.01 16.19 -10.80
C ILE A 468 -10.29 15.62 -9.38
N VAL A 469 -9.31 15.75 -8.48
CA VAL A 469 -9.56 15.83 -7.04
C VAL A 469 -10.11 17.23 -6.73
N LYS A 470 -11.40 17.32 -6.34
CA LYS A 470 -12.16 18.57 -6.06
C LYS A 470 -11.57 19.52 -4.98
N ARG A 471 -10.33 19.31 -4.55
CA ARG A 471 -9.72 19.81 -3.30
C ARG A 471 -8.25 20.24 -3.43
N VAL A 472 -7.74 20.48 -4.66
CA VAL A 472 -6.40 21.07 -4.83
C VAL A 472 -6.47 22.58 -4.80
N PHE A 473 -5.70 23.20 -3.91
CA PHE A 473 -5.69 24.64 -3.71
C PHE A 473 -4.39 25.26 -4.23
N LYS A 474 -4.53 26.18 -5.18
CA LYS A 474 -3.44 27.01 -5.71
C LYS A 474 -3.54 28.40 -5.11
N ILE A 475 -2.42 28.93 -4.65
CA ILE A 475 -2.31 30.27 -4.09
C ILE A 475 -2.05 31.25 -5.26
N GLU A 476 -2.63 32.46 -5.20
CA GLU A 476 -2.32 33.52 -6.17
C GLU A 476 -0.84 33.93 -6.07
N GLU A 477 -0.24 34.39 -7.19
CA GLU A 477 1.18 34.78 -7.23
C GLU A 477 1.51 35.81 -6.13
N THR A 478 2.27 35.37 -5.12
CA THR A 478 2.71 36.18 -3.98
C THR A 478 4.16 35.84 -3.62
N ARG A 479 4.82 36.75 -2.90
CA ARG A 479 6.15 36.52 -2.33
C ARG A 479 6.09 35.94 -0.91
N GLU A 480 4.96 36.12 -0.24
CA GLU A 480 4.72 35.70 1.14
C GLU A 480 3.26 35.29 1.30
N ILE A 481 3.02 34.17 1.97
CA ILE A 481 1.69 33.77 2.42
C ILE A 481 1.50 34.35 3.81
N ASN A 482 0.47 35.15 4.00
CA ASN A 482 0.27 35.87 5.24
C ASN A 482 -0.09 34.91 6.39
N ALA A 483 0.18 35.35 7.62
CA ALA A 483 -0.25 34.62 8.80
C ALA A 483 -1.76 34.37 8.80
N GLU A 484 -2.17 33.19 9.27
CA GLU A 484 -3.57 32.72 9.39
C GLU A 484 -4.40 32.71 8.06
N GLN A 485 -3.78 32.99 6.90
CA GLN A 485 -4.49 33.29 5.64
C GLN A 485 -5.41 32.14 5.14
N TYR A 486 -5.03 30.89 5.42
CA TYR A 486 -5.75 29.68 5.00
C TYR A 486 -5.99 28.72 6.17
N GLN A 487 -5.99 29.23 7.41
CA GLN A 487 -6.28 28.45 8.60
C GLN A 487 -7.67 27.79 8.51
N ASN A 488 -7.83 26.58 9.08
CA ASN A 488 -9.08 25.79 9.12
C ASN A 488 -9.65 25.38 7.74
N ARG A 489 -8.87 25.41 6.65
CA ARG A 489 -9.32 25.11 5.28
C ARG A 489 -9.37 23.60 4.98
N ASN A 490 -10.35 22.94 5.61
CA ASN A 490 -10.63 21.50 5.47
C ASN A 490 -11.21 21.09 4.09
N ASP A 491 -11.37 22.04 3.17
CA ASP A 491 -11.65 21.79 1.75
C ASP A 491 -10.38 21.56 0.92
N ILE A 492 -9.19 21.78 1.49
CA ILE A 492 -7.90 21.54 0.84
C ILE A 492 -7.39 20.14 1.20
N GLN A 493 -7.05 19.35 0.18
CA GLN A 493 -6.32 18.09 0.32
C GLN A 493 -4.92 18.14 -0.28
N PHE A 494 -4.70 18.96 -1.30
CA PHE A 494 -3.39 19.13 -1.92
C PHE A 494 -3.11 20.61 -2.09
N LEU A 495 -1.94 21.06 -1.62
CA LEU A 495 -1.55 22.47 -1.65
C LEU A 495 -0.38 22.66 -2.61
N VAL A 496 -0.56 23.54 -3.59
CA VAL A 496 0.54 23.96 -4.47
C VAL A 496 0.92 25.40 -4.14
N ILE A 497 2.12 25.56 -3.60
CA ILE A 497 2.70 26.87 -3.27
C ILE A 497 3.51 27.35 -4.48
N PRO A 498 3.16 28.51 -5.08
CA PRO A 498 3.77 28.95 -6.34
C PRO A 498 5.24 29.38 -6.18
N GLU A 499 6.03 29.17 -7.24
CA GLU A 499 7.39 29.70 -7.33
C GLU A 499 7.39 31.23 -7.19
N GLY A 500 8.34 31.73 -6.39
CA GLY A 500 8.41 33.13 -5.97
C GLY A 500 8.01 33.36 -4.50
N VAL A 501 7.28 32.42 -3.87
CA VAL A 501 7.02 32.45 -2.42
C VAL A 501 8.31 32.17 -1.65
N GLU A 502 8.73 33.10 -0.80
CA GLU A 502 9.91 32.98 0.06
C GLU A 502 9.55 32.62 1.51
N VAL A 503 8.33 32.93 1.96
CA VAL A 503 7.88 32.78 3.36
C VAL A 503 6.45 32.26 3.43
N ILE A 504 6.23 31.28 4.32
CA ILE A 504 4.90 30.83 4.77
C ILE A 504 4.69 31.35 6.20
N GLY A 505 3.72 32.26 6.38
CA GLY A 505 3.47 32.96 7.64
C GLY A 505 2.92 32.09 8.77
N LYS A 506 2.94 32.64 9.99
CA LYS A 506 2.48 31.96 11.21
C LYS A 506 1.05 31.43 11.06
N ASN A 507 0.78 30.20 11.45
CA ASN A 507 -0.56 29.58 11.36
C ASN A 507 -1.20 29.60 9.95
N ALA A 508 -0.43 29.81 8.87
CA ALA A 508 -0.97 30.04 7.53
C ALA A 508 -1.93 28.94 7.04
N PHE A 509 -1.66 27.68 7.37
CA PHE A 509 -2.45 26.49 7.03
C PHE A 509 -2.80 25.64 8.26
N SER A 510 -2.71 26.17 9.49
CA SER A 510 -3.05 25.36 10.66
C SER A 510 -4.52 24.91 10.64
N ASP A 511 -4.79 23.74 11.23
CA ASP A 511 -6.08 23.05 11.17
C ASP A 511 -6.61 22.79 9.74
N CYS A 512 -5.75 22.64 8.72
CA CYS A 512 -6.13 22.08 7.43
C CYS A 512 -6.13 20.54 7.51
N ARG A 513 -7.12 19.99 8.22
CA ARG A 513 -7.19 18.58 8.67
C ARG A 513 -7.28 17.55 7.55
N GLU A 514 -7.71 17.97 6.37
CA GLU A 514 -7.78 17.13 5.17
C GLU A 514 -6.53 17.22 4.29
N LEU A 515 -5.58 18.11 4.58
CA LEU A 515 -4.37 18.31 3.78
C LEU A 515 -3.47 17.07 3.82
N LYS A 516 -3.29 16.43 2.65
CA LYS A 516 -2.49 15.21 2.44
C LYS A 516 -1.06 15.48 1.98
N SER A 517 -0.86 16.50 1.14
CA SER A 517 0.45 16.80 0.55
C SER A 517 0.59 18.29 0.22
N VAL A 518 1.83 18.78 0.31
CA VAL A 518 2.22 20.17 0.03
C VAL A 518 3.41 20.20 -0.92
N LEU A 519 3.19 20.75 -2.12
CA LEU A 519 4.27 21.04 -3.05
C LEU A 519 4.85 22.43 -2.74
N PHE A 520 6.05 22.45 -2.14
CA PHE A 520 6.79 23.67 -1.81
C PHE A 520 7.71 24.11 -2.96
N PRO A 521 7.87 25.42 -3.22
CA PRO A 521 8.72 25.93 -4.29
C PRO A 521 10.19 26.02 -3.87
N LYS A 522 11.09 25.99 -4.86
CA LYS A 522 12.54 26.17 -4.67
C LYS A 522 12.88 27.59 -4.19
N SER A 523 11.98 28.56 -4.37
CA SER A 523 12.08 29.90 -3.80
C SER A 523 11.88 29.98 -2.28
N LEU A 524 11.31 28.96 -1.63
CA LEU A 524 10.97 29.02 -0.20
C LEU A 524 12.24 29.11 0.66
N ARG A 525 12.18 29.90 1.73
CA ARG A 525 13.30 30.13 2.67
C ARG A 525 12.90 29.94 4.14
N ARG A 526 11.63 30.20 4.47
CA ARG A 526 11.12 30.19 5.85
C ARG A 526 9.72 29.61 5.93
N ILE A 527 9.52 28.69 6.87
CA ILE A 527 8.20 28.27 7.37
C ILE A 527 8.09 28.81 8.79
N GLU A 528 7.10 29.65 9.08
CA GLU A 528 6.96 30.28 10.40
C GLU A 528 6.20 29.38 11.41
N GLU A 529 6.09 29.86 12.65
CA GLU A 529 5.45 29.18 13.78
C GLU A 529 4.05 28.61 13.44
N GLU A 530 3.79 27.36 13.85
CA GLU A 530 2.50 26.66 13.69
C GLU A 530 1.94 26.61 12.24
N ALA A 531 2.76 26.86 11.20
CA ALA A 531 2.28 27.05 9.83
C ALA A 531 1.39 25.92 9.27
N PHE A 532 1.66 24.66 9.62
CA PHE A 532 0.89 23.46 9.25
C PHE A 532 0.46 22.65 10.50
N SER A 533 0.37 23.30 11.67
CA SER A 533 -0.05 22.63 12.91
C SER A 533 -1.49 22.10 12.80
N GLY A 534 -1.73 20.84 13.17
CA GLY A 534 -3.05 20.19 13.08
C GLY A 534 -3.48 19.79 11.66
N CYS A 535 -2.54 19.72 10.72
CA CYS A 535 -2.76 19.10 9.40
C CYS A 535 -2.63 17.58 9.50
N TYR A 536 -3.59 16.93 10.17
CA TYR A 536 -3.48 15.53 10.59
C TYR A 536 -3.09 14.56 9.47
N LYS A 537 -3.61 14.76 8.24
CA LYS A 537 -3.46 13.83 7.13
C LYS A 537 -2.23 14.03 6.25
N ILE A 538 -1.25 14.87 6.60
CA ILE A 538 -0.05 15.02 5.78
C ILE A 538 0.73 13.70 5.82
N GLU A 539 0.65 12.94 4.72
CA GLU A 539 1.32 11.65 4.55
C GLU A 539 2.76 11.87 4.05
N CYS A 540 2.93 12.73 3.05
CA CYS A 540 4.22 13.01 2.41
C CYS A 540 4.67 14.46 2.67
N LEU A 541 5.81 14.66 3.34
CA LEU A 541 6.38 15.97 3.67
C LEU A 541 7.77 16.19 3.03
N PHE A 542 7.80 16.82 1.84
CA PHE A 542 9.04 17.17 1.15
C PHE A 542 9.49 18.61 1.49
N LEU A 543 10.42 18.77 2.42
CA LEU A 543 10.98 20.07 2.79
C LEU A 543 12.03 20.53 1.74
N PRO A 544 11.92 21.72 1.13
CA PRO A 544 12.84 22.13 0.08
C PRO A 544 14.22 22.55 0.63
N GLU A 545 15.29 22.08 -0.02
CA GLU A 545 16.71 22.28 0.35
C GLU A 545 17.14 23.72 0.67
N ASN A 546 16.45 24.73 0.15
CA ASN A 546 16.78 26.14 0.38
C ASN A 546 16.18 26.71 1.69
N LEU A 547 15.48 25.91 2.50
CA LEU A 547 14.99 26.35 3.80
C LEU A 547 16.14 26.72 4.73
N THR A 548 15.95 27.82 5.46
CA THR A 548 16.89 28.36 6.45
C THR A 548 16.25 28.53 7.83
N TYR A 549 14.95 28.26 7.94
CA TYR A 549 14.17 28.36 9.17
C TYR A 549 12.86 27.57 9.05
N ILE A 550 12.54 26.80 10.09
CA ILE A 550 11.24 26.15 10.30
C ILE A 550 10.83 26.46 11.74
N GLY A 551 9.67 27.11 11.92
CA GLY A 551 9.24 27.65 13.20
C GLY A 551 8.72 26.62 14.20
N ALA A 552 8.61 27.04 15.46
CA ALA A 552 8.05 26.22 16.53
C ALA A 552 6.65 25.69 16.17
N GLY A 553 6.42 24.40 16.42
CA GLY A 553 5.15 23.72 16.15
C GLY A 553 4.74 23.66 14.67
N ALA A 554 5.62 23.95 13.71
CA ALA A 554 5.23 24.10 12.31
C ALA A 554 4.51 22.87 11.73
N PHE A 555 4.83 21.65 12.19
CA PHE A 555 4.19 20.40 11.80
C PHE A 555 3.64 19.60 12.99
N SER A 556 3.36 20.25 14.14
CA SER A 556 2.82 19.55 15.31
C SER A 556 1.41 19.02 15.05
N ASN A 557 1.11 17.80 15.49
CA ASN A 557 -0.14 17.08 15.23
C ASN A 557 -0.40 16.87 13.72
N CYS A 558 0.64 16.55 12.95
CA CYS A 558 0.49 15.91 11.64
C CYS A 558 0.60 14.40 11.89
N GLU A 559 -0.53 13.70 11.89
CA GLU A 559 -0.65 12.36 12.46
C GLU A 559 -0.20 11.23 11.52
N GLU A 560 -0.15 11.49 10.20
CA GLU A 560 0.21 10.52 9.15
C GLU A 560 1.64 10.69 8.56
N ILE A 561 2.47 11.61 9.08
CA ILE A 561 3.86 11.78 8.58
C ILE A 561 4.71 10.60 9.05
N TYR A 562 5.10 9.72 8.13
CA TYR A 562 5.95 8.56 8.42
C TYR A 562 7.46 8.87 8.35
N SER A 563 7.90 9.81 7.50
CA SER A 563 9.32 10.19 7.41
C SER A 563 9.52 11.69 7.16
N VAL A 564 10.69 12.21 7.55
CA VAL A 564 11.10 13.58 7.19
C VAL A 564 12.62 13.72 7.06
N ASN A 565 13.05 14.36 5.97
CA ASN A 565 14.44 14.85 5.84
C ASN A 565 14.47 16.35 6.13
N ILE A 566 15.30 16.76 7.10
CA ILE A 566 15.46 18.17 7.47
C ILE A 566 16.60 18.78 6.63
N PRO A 567 16.35 19.85 5.84
CA PRO A 567 17.37 20.44 4.96
C PRO A 567 18.65 20.92 5.67
N GLU A 568 19.80 20.77 5.01
CA GLU A 568 21.13 21.19 5.51
C GLU A 568 21.25 22.71 5.80
N GLY A 569 20.30 23.52 5.32
CA GLY A 569 20.20 24.94 5.68
C GLY A 569 19.67 25.21 7.10
N ILE A 570 19.18 24.20 7.82
CA ILE A 570 18.61 24.31 9.17
C ILE A 570 19.69 24.11 10.24
N THR A 571 19.77 25.06 11.19
CA THR A 571 20.80 25.08 12.25
C THR A 571 20.28 24.76 13.65
N SER A 572 18.97 24.85 13.86
CA SER A 572 18.24 24.45 15.07
C SER A 572 16.86 23.89 14.69
N LEU A 573 16.38 22.90 15.45
CA LEU A 573 14.96 22.52 15.44
C LEU A 573 14.23 23.30 16.54
N GLU A 574 13.18 24.02 16.19
CA GLU A 574 12.41 24.84 17.12
C GLU A 574 11.40 24.00 17.94
N ASP A 575 10.93 24.55 19.08
CA ASP A 575 10.06 23.85 20.02
C ASP A 575 8.82 23.21 19.35
N ARG A 576 8.49 21.97 19.75
CA ARG A 576 7.32 21.18 19.31
C ARG A 576 7.21 20.89 17.81
N LEU A 577 8.29 21.07 17.04
CA LEU A 577 8.23 21.01 15.56
C LEU A 577 7.43 19.82 14.98
N PHE A 578 7.60 18.61 15.54
CA PHE A 578 6.85 17.40 15.22
C PHE A 578 6.17 16.77 16.46
N GLU A 579 5.72 17.60 17.43
CA GLU A 579 4.99 17.07 18.60
C GLU A 579 3.69 16.38 18.15
N SER A 580 3.45 15.16 18.63
CA SER A 580 2.30 14.31 18.29
C SER A 580 2.21 13.92 16.80
N CYS A 581 3.34 13.51 16.22
CA CYS A 581 3.41 12.79 14.93
C CYS A 581 3.65 11.28 15.19
N PRO A 582 2.62 10.49 15.58
CA PRO A 582 2.80 9.13 16.07
C PRO A 582 3.44 8.17 15.07
N THR A 583 3.10 8.29 13.78
CA THR A 583 3.56 7.43 12.66
C THR A 583 5.00 7.69 12.22
N LEU A 584 5.66 8.73 12.73
CA LEU A 584 7.00 9.13 12.29
C LEU A 584 8.05 8.09 12.72
N THR A 585 8.52 7.28 11.77
CA THR A 585 9.54 6.24 11.96
C THR A 585 10.95 6.72 11.63
N SER A 586 11.11 7.55 10.60
CA SER A 586 12.43 7.93 10.05
C SER A 586 12.64 9.45 10.01
N VAL A 587 13.78 9.91 10.53
CA VAL A 587 14.16 11.33 10.59
C VAL A 587 15.63 11.53 10.23
N SER A 588 15.90 12.20 9.11
CA SER A 588 17.25 12.66 8.76
C SER A 588 17.51 14.07 9.29
N LEU A 589 18.64 14.25 9.99
CA LEU A 589 19.03 15.51 10.65
C LEU A 589 20.27 16.15 10.00
N PRO A 590 20.36 17.50 9.93
CA PRO A 590 21.48 18.18 9.29
C PRO A 590 22.81 17.89 9.99
N SER A 591 23.85 17.59 9.22
CA SER A 591 25.21 17.30 9.69
C SER A 591 25.85 18.44 10.51
N HIS A 592 25.25 19.63 10.49
CA HIS A 592 25.70 20.84 11.19
C HIS A 592 24.70 21.33 12.25
N LEU A 593 23.65 20.56 12.57
CA LEU A 593 22.63 20.91 13.54
C LEU A 593 23.24 21.20 14.92
N THR A 594 22.86 22.31 15.55
CA THR A 594 23.46 22.77 16.82
C THR A 594 22.53 22.62 18.03
N ALA A 595 21.21 22.61 17.82
CA ALA A 595 20.24 22.54 18.89
C ALA A 595 18.96 21.83 18.44
N ILE A 596 18.38 21.04 19.36
CA ILE A 596 17.04 20.46 19.24
C ILE A 596 16.19 21.05 20.37
N GLY A 597 15.08 21.69 20.02
CA GLY A 597 14.19 22.39 20.95
C GLY A 597 13.42 21.49 21.93
N ASN A 598 12.50 22.10 22.67
CA ASN A 598 11.65 21.39 23.62
C ASN A 598 10.57 20.59 22.89
N SER A 599 10.27 19.37 23.34
CA SER A 599 9.18 18.52 22.84
C SER A 599 9.17 18.24 21.33
N VAL A 600 10.31 18.33 20.63
CA VAL A 600 10.37 18.24 19.14
C VAL A 600 9.75 16.97 18.59
N PHE A 601 10.05 15.80 19.17
CA PHE A 601 9.57 14.47 18.76
C PHE A 601 8.66 13.85 19.84
N ARG A 602 8.04 14.68 20.68
CA ARG A 602 7.23 14.23 21.80
C ARG A 602 5.99 13.48 21.29
N LYS A 603 5.82 12.22 21.70
CA LYS A 603 4.82 11.25 21.20
C LYS A 603 4.99 10.83 19.72
N CYS A 604 6.21 10.81 19.18
CA CYS A 604 6.48 10.05 17.95
C CYS A 604 6.64 8.58 18.34
N HIS A 605 5.52 7.84 18.40
CA HIS A 605 5.45 6.51 19.00
C HIS A 605 6.22 5.46 18.20
N GLU A 606 6.19 5.53 16.88
CA GLU A 606 6.90 4.59 15.99
C GLU A 606 8.36 4.99 15.71
N LEU A 607 8.86 6.11 16.27
CA LEU A 607 10.26 6.54 16.13
C LEU A 607 11.18 5.63 16.97
N SER A 608 11.64 4.52 16.38
CA SER A 608 12.44 3.46 17.01
C SER A 608 13.95 3.74 17.05
N GLU A 609 14.45 4.54 16.09
CA GLU A 609 15.85 4.95 15.99
C GLU A 609 16.02 6.42 15.60
N LEU A 610 17.18 6.99 15.92
CA LEU A 610 17.58 8.35 15.51
C LEU A 610 19.09 8.57 15.66
N GLU A 611 19.78 8.92 14.57
CA GLU A 611 21.14 9.47 14.68
C GLU A 611 21.08 10.96 15.03
N ILE A 612 21.68 11.35 16.17
CA ILE A 612 21.83 12.75 16.55
C ILE A 612 23.24 13.25 16.15
N PRO A 613 23.36 14.25 15.26
CA PRO A 613 24.64 14.80 14.84
C PRO A 613 25.53 15.27 16.00
N ASP A 614 26.81 14.90 15.95
CA ASP A 614 27.82 15.18 16.98
C ASP A 614 28.06 16.70 17.20
N SER A 615 27.56 17.53 16.29
CA SER A 615 27.54 18.99 16.37
C SER A 615 26.54 19.56 17.38
N VAL A 616 25.51 18.80 17.79
CA VAL A 616 24.42 19.25 18.67
C VAL A 616 24.91 19.50 20.09
N GLU A 617 24.66 20.71 20.61
CA GLU A 617 25.13 21.18 21.91
C GLU A 617 24.01 21.13 22.99
N THR A 618 22.74 21.19 22.57
CA THR A 618 21.56 21.22 23.44
C THR A 618 20.40 20.39 22.89
N ILE A 619 19.76 19.61 23.76
CA ILE A 619 18.49 18.90 23.53
C ILE A 619 17.49 19.43 24.57
N GLY A 620 16.29 19.84 24.14
CA GLY A 620 15.30 20.50 25.00
C GLY A 620 14.56 19.59 25.98
N GLU A 621 13.72 20.20 26.83
CA GLU A 621 12.84 19.48 27.75
C GLU A 621 11.81 18.63 26.99
N GLU A 622 11.55 17.42 27.49
CA GLU A 622 10.58 16.45 26.94
C GLU A 622 10.74 16.14 25.43
N CYS A 623 11.92 16.42 24.84
CA CYS A 623 12.20 16.33 23.41
C CYS A 623 11.80 15.01 22.75
N PHE A 624 12.12 13.89 23.38
CA PHE A 624 11.83 12.53 22.94
C PHE A 624 10.86 11.81 23.89
N ALA A 625 10.06 12.53 24.69
CA ALA A 625 9.15 11.90 25.62
C ALA A 625 8.04 11.13 24.88
N HIS A 626 7.72 9.92 25.33
CA HIS A 626 6.77 8.98 24.71
C HIS A 626 7.16 8.50 23.29
N THR A 627 8.44 8.23 23.05
CA THR A 627 8.96 7.73 21.75
C THR A 627 9.25 6.23 21.75
N GLY A 628 9.26 5.62 20.56
CA GLY A 628 9.61 4.22 20.34
C GLY A 628 11.10 3.89 20.51
N LEU A 629 11.95 4.90 20.74
CA LEU A 629 13.41 4.78 20.71
C LEU A 629 13.94 3.64 21.58
N GLU A 630 14.63 2.66 20.98
CA GLU A 630 15.18 1.51 21.70
C GLU A 630 16.63 1.72 22.15
N GLU A 631 17.46 2.27 21.27
CA GLU A 631 18.84 2.70 21.56
C GLU A 631 19.03 4.15 21.14
N ILE A 632 19.81 4.91 21.91
CA ILE A 632 20.31 6.21 21.44
C ILE A 632 21.73 6.52 21.90
N THR A 633 22.51 7.08 20.97
CA THR A 633 23.82 7.69 21.27
C THR A 633 23.67 9.20 21.34
N LEU A 634 24.02 9.79 22.49
CA LEU A 634 23.92 11.23 22.70
C LEU A 634 25.20 11.94 22.22
N PRO A 635 25.07 13.13 21.59
CA PRO A 635 26.19 13.80 20.91
C PRO A 635 27.27 14.27 21.87
N SER A 636 28.53 14.19 21.45
CA SER A 636 29.72 14.35 22.30
C SER A 636 29.84 15.70 23.01
N LYS A 637 29.24 16.76 22.45
CA LYS A 637 29.19 18.10 23.04
C LYS A 637 28.14 18.27 24.15
N LEU A 638 27.15 17.39 24.24
CA LEU A 638 25.99 17.56 25.12
C LEU A 638 26.42 17.67 26.60
N LYS A 639 25.98 18.75 27.26
CA LYS A 639 26.30 19.03 28.67
C LYS A 639 25.23 18.61 29.66
N VAL A 640 23.97 18.59 29.22
CA VAL A 640 22.80 18.36 30.05
C VAL A 640 21.85 17.42 29.32
N VAL A 641 21.37 16.37 29.98
CA VAL A 641 20.13 15.69 29.57
C VAL A 641 19.00 16.42 30.29
N SER A 642 18.21 17.17 29.52
CA SER A 642 17.18 18.09 30.02
C SER A 642 16.00 17.38 30.68
N ARG A 643 15.18 18.15 31.41
CA ARG A 643 14.03 17.62 32.14
C ARG A 643 13.12 16.78 31.23
N GLY A 644 12.83 15.55 31.65
CA GLY A 644 11.93 14.64 30.95
C GLY A 644 12.34 14.23 29.53
N ALA A 645 13.58 14.47 29.09
CA ALA A 645 13.99 14.36 27.68
C ALA A 645 13.62 13.03 27.00
N PHE A 646 13.66 11.91 27.73
CA PHE A 646 13.29 10.55 27.30
C PHE A 646 12.24 9.94 28.24
N MET A 647 11.31 10.75 28.78
CA MET A 647 10.27 10.23 29.67
C MET A 647 9.33 9.29 28.90
N ASP A 648 9.07 8.09 29.44
CA ASP A 648 8.14 7.11 28.86
C ASP A 648 8.55 6.60 27.46
N SER A 649 9.85 6.66 27.12
CA SER A 649 10.40 6.07 25.89
C SER A 649 10.76 4.58 26.07
N SER A 650 10.77 3.82 24.97
CA SER A 650 11.11 2.37 24.93
C SER A 650 12.57 2.01 25.24
N LEU A 651 13.42 3.00 25.59
CA LEU A 651 14.88 2.84 25.67
C LEU A 651 15.32 1.62 26.49
N GLN A 652 16.05 0.73 25.80
CA GLN A 652 16.77 -0.40 26.35
C GLN A 652 18.24 -0.03 26.64
N LYS A 653 18.82 0.86 25.82
CA LYS A 653 20.23 1.27 25.88
C LYS A 653 20.40 2.77 25.61
N VAL A 654 21.29 3.42 26.37
CA VAL A 654 21.69 4.81 26.12
C VAL A 654 23.21 4.96 26.26
N VAL A 655 23.83 5.59 25.27
CA VAL A 655 25.26 5.94 25.30
C VAL A 655 25.41 7.40 25.71
N LEU A 656 25.86 7.62 26.94
CA LEU A 656 26.13 8.94 27.50
C LEU A 656 27.54 9.44 27.11
N PRO A 657 27.73 10.72 26.75
CA PRO A 657 29.02 11.20 26.28
C PRO A 657 29.94 11.56 27.44
N GLU A 658 31.25 11.37 27.28
CA GLU A 658 32.29 11.79 28.25
C GLU A 658 32.40 13.32 28.44
N GLY A 659 31.53 14.11 27.80
CA GLY A 659 31.36 15.54 28.03
C GLY A 659 30.25 15.90 29.04
N LEU A 660 29.35 14.96 29.37
CA LEU A 660 28.09 15.21 30.09
C LEU A 660 28.31 15.62 31.55
N GLU A 661 27.58 16.62 32.05
CA GLU A 661 27.76 17.17 33.39
C GLU A 661 26.54 17.03 34.29
N LEU A 662 25.32 16.99 33.73
CA LEU A 662 24.06 16.97 34.47
C LEU A 662 23.03 16.07 33.79
N ILE A 663 22.29 15.28 34.58
CA ILE A 663 21.03 14.65 34.17
C ILE A 663 19.91 15.28 35.01
N GLU A 664 18.91 15.85 34.35
CA GLU A 664 17.83 16.57 35.00
C GLU A 664 16.66 15.69 35.46
N SER A 665 15.65 16.33 36.06
CA SER A 665 14.53 15.62 36.65
C SER A 665 13.69 14.89 35.61
N ASP A 666 13.20 13.72 35.98
CA ASP A 666 12.40 12.84 35.12
C ASP A 666 13.06 12.42 33.78
N ALA A 667 14.36 12.71 33.55
CA ALA A 667 15.01 12.62 32.24
C ALA A 667 14.83 11.29 31.48
N PHE A 668 14.83 10.15 32.17
CA PHE A 668 14.59 8.80 31.63
C PHE A 668 13.44 8.11 32.38
N ARG A 669 12.55 8.88 33.01
CA ARG A 669 11.49 8.33 33.86
C ARG A 669 10.58 7.42 33.03
N LYS A 670 10.36 6.19 33.51
CA LYS A 670 9.65 5.08 32.84
C LYS A 670 10.33 4.48 31.60
N CYS A 671 11.64 4.68 31.38
CA CYS A 671 12.39 3.82 30.45
C CYS A 671 12.50 2.39 31.03
N THR A 672 11.42 1.61 30.91
CA THR A 672 11.28 0.32 31.62
C THR A 672 12.29 -0.74 31.15
N GLY A 673 12.69 -0.69 29.87
CA GLY A 673 13.73 -1.55 29.29
C GLY A 673 15.17 -1.19 29.70
N LEU A 674 15.40 -0.04 30.34
CA LEU A 674 16.75 0.45 30.61
C LEU A 674 17.36 -0.25 31.84
N TYR A 675 18.04 -1.38 31.61
CA TYR A 675 18.63 -2.21 32.67
C TYR A 675 20.06 -1.82 33.08
N SER A 676 20.79 -1.06 32.27
CA SER A 676 22.15 -0.62 32.60
C SER A 676 22.51 0.74 31.99
N ILE A 677 23.34 1.51 32.68
CA ILE A 677 23.90 2.79 32.20
C ILE A 677 25.39 2.86 32.56
N ASN A 678 26.20 3.29 31.59
CA ASN A 678 27.58 3.66 31.80
C ASN A 678 27.68 5.17 32.09
N TYR A 679 27.90 5.54 33.35
CA TYR A 679 28.00 6.95 33.74
C TYR A 679 29.38 7.55 33.37
N PRO A 680 29.42 8.63 32.58
CA PRO A 680 30.68 9.22 32.11
C PRO A 680 31.46 9.88 33.26
N SER A 681 32.78 9.98 33.09
CA SER A 681 33.69 10.48 34.13
C SER A 681 33.42 11.94 34.53
N THR A 682 32.85 12.74 33.64
CA THR A 682 32.50 14.16 33.87
C THR A 682 31.19 14.40 34.61
N LEU A 683 30.31 13.40 34.72
CA LEU A 683 28.98 13.59 35.30
C LEU A 683 29.06 14.07 36.75
N LYS A 684 28.38 15.17 37.09
CA LYS A 684 28.48 15.85 38.39
C LYS A 684 27.25 15.63 39.26
N GLU A 685 26.06 15.57 38.66
CA GLU A 685 24.79 15.60 39.38
C GLU A 685 23.70 14.90 38.58
N ILE A 686 22.83 14.17 39.29
CA ILE A 686 21.61 13.55 38.77
C ILE A 686 20.45 14.04 39.64
N LYS A 687 19.46 14.68 39.03
CA LYS A 687 18.30 15.27 39.73
C LYS A 687 17.19 14.24 40.01
N ASP A 688 16.25 14.67 40.82
CA ASP A 688 15.10 13.93 41.36
C ASP A 688 14.23 13.37 40.22
N GLY A 689 13.75 12.13 40.34
CA GLY A 689 12.90 11.49 39.34
C GLY A 689 13.60 10.93 38.10
N ALA A 690 14.88 11.25 37.85
CA ALA A 690 15.57 10.99 36.59
C ALA A 690 15.49 9.55 36.05
N PHE A 691 15.44 8.54 36.92
CA PHE A 691 15.40 7.12 36.62
C PHE A 691 14.27 6.38 37.36
N VAL A 692 13.20 7.10 37.71
CA VAL A 692 12.00 6.50 38.30
C VAL A 692 11.36 5.54 37.28
N ASP A 693 10.91 4.38 37.75
CA ASP A 693 10.28 3.33 36.93
C ASP A 693 11.17 2.76 35.79
N CYS A 694 12.51 2.87 35.91
CA CYS A 694 13.47 2.19 35.02
C CYS A 694 13.81 0.76 35.48
N GLY A 695 14.35 -0.06 34.57
CA GLY A 695 14.89 -1.40 34.87
C GLY A 695 16.20 -1.42 35.68
N LEU A 696 16.79 -0.27 35.99
CA LEU A 696 18.12 -0.15 36.60
C LEU A 696 18.21 -0.77 38.01
N PRO A 697 19.29 -1.52 38.32
CA PRO A 697 19.56 -1.95 39.69
C PRO A 697 19.88 -0.74 40.58
N ILE A 698 19.26 -0.68 41.76
CA ILE A 698 19.46 0.41 42.73
C ILE A 698 20.86 0.32 43.35
N LEU A 699 21.85 0.87 42.64
CA LEU A 699 23.24 0.94 43.06
C LEU A 699 23.65 2.42 43.15
N GLU A 700 24.14 2.84 44.31
CA GLU A 700 24.84 4.13 44.41
C GLU A 700 26.07 4.09 43.50
N PRO A 701 26.21 5.02 42.53
CA PRO A 701 27.42 5.15 41.74
C PRO A 701 28.62 5.33 42.68
N GLN A 702 29.64 4.50 42.53
CA GLN A 702 30.76 4.39 43.49
C GLN A 702 31.74 5.59 43.46
N ARG A 703 31.27 6.75 42.98
CA ARG A 703 32.01 7.99 42.75
C ARG A 703 31.70 9.02 43.83
N LYS A 704 32.71 9.35 44.64
CA LYS A 704 32.60 10.30 45.78
C LYS A 704 32.46 11.77 45.36
N ASP A 705 32.73 12.05 44.09
CA ASP A 705 32.76 13.36 43.46
C ASP A 705 31.43 13.74 42.80
N MET A 706 30.48 12.80 42.70
CA MET A 706 29.16 13.02 42.10
C MET A 706 28.08 13.25 43.18
N LYS A 707 27.21 14.24 42.96
CA LYS A 707 25.99 14.39 43.77
C LYS A 707 24.93 13.41 43.30
N PHE A 708 24.68 12.39 44.11
CA PHE A 708 23.60 11.44 43.89
C PHE A 708 22.41 11.80 44.81
N ASN A 709 21.30 12.30 44.25
CA ASN A 709 20.05 12.30 45.00
C ASN A 709 19.45 10.89 44.94
N LYS A 710 19.10 10.30 46.09
CA LYS A 710 18.40 9.01 46.14
C LYS A 710 17.02 9.09 45.50
N GLU A 711 16.39 10.25 45.54
CA GLU A 711 15.10 10.52 44.90
C GLU A 711 15.19 10.54 43.36
N ALA A 712 16.39 10.43 42.76
CA ALA A 712 16.53 10.18 41.32
C ALA A 712 15.88 8.86 40.87
N TYR A 713 15.70 7.87 41.77
CA TYR A 713 15.15 6.54 41.48
C TYR A 713 13.80 6.26 42.15
N PHE A 714 13.29 7.20 42.96
CA PHE A 714 12.04 7.03 43.71
C PHE A 714 11.06 8.15 43.40
N ALA A 715 9.79 7.81 43.13
CA ALA A 715 8.74 8.80 42.96
C ALA A 715 8.59 9.63 44.25
N THR A 716 8.56 10.96 44.12
CA THR A 716 8.54 11.91 45.26
C THR A 716 7.27 11.85 46.12
N SER A 717 6.27 11.04 45.74
CA SER A 717 5.08 10.74 46.55
C SER A 717 5.19 9.48 47.41
N ASP A 718 6.05 8.52 47.07
CA ASP A 718 6.16 7.27 47.80
C ASP A 718 7.17 7.36 48.94
N LYS A 719 6.61 7.45 50.15
CA LYS A 719 7.31 7.25 51.41
C LYS A 719 8.16 5.98 51.33
N LEU A 720 9.25 5.96 52.08
CA LEU A 720 10.04 4.78 52.44
C LEU A 720 9.19 3.65 53.09
N THR A 721 8.42 2.93 52.29
CA THR A 721 7.62 1.77 52.69
C THR A 721 8.21 0.48 52.16
N LYS A 722 9.27 0.04 52.84
CA LYS A 722 9.71 -1.37 52.91
C LYS A 722 10.05 -2.03 51.57
N VAL A 723 11.19 -1.65 50.98
CA VAL A 723 12.02 -2.70 50.34
C VAL A 723 12.43 -3.66 51.45
N ASN A 724 11.96 -4.89 51.38
CA ASN A 724 12.21 -5.90 52.40
C ASN A 724 13.69 -6.34 52.33
N PRO A 725 14.51 -6.22 53.40
CA PRO A 725 15.92 -6.61 53.38
C PRO A 725 16.16 -8.08 53.01
N LEU A 726 15.12 -8.91 53.05
CA LEU A 726 15.17 -10.30 52.63
C LEU A 726 15.40 -10.51 51.13
N ILE A 727 15.06 -9.57 50.23
CA ILE A 727 15.31 -9.75 48.78
C ILE A 727 16.81 -9.80 48.48
N TYR A 728 17.60 -8.96 49.15
CA TYR A 728 19.07 -9.00 49.08
C TYR A 728 19.64 -10.32 49.63
N LEU A 729 18.94 -11.00 50.54
CA LEU A 729 19.35 -12.30 51.08
C LEU A 729 19.16 -13.46 50.09
N PHE A 730 18.29 -13.31 49.09
CA PHE A 730 18.02 -14.34 48.07
C PHE A 730 18.86 -14.20 46.80
N LEU A 731 19.35 -12.99 46.48
CA LEU A 731 20.19 -12.76 45.29
C LEU A 731 21.68 -13.10 45.50
N ILE A 732 22.22 -12.88 46.70
CA ILE A 732 23.63 -13.17 47.03
C ILE A 732 24.00 -14.65 46.74
N PRO A 733 23.19 -15.67 47.11
CA PRO A 733 23.47 -17.06 46.75
C PRO A 733 23.46 -17.33 45.24
N ILE A 734 22.55 -16.69 44.49
CA ILE A 734 22.40 -16.92 43.05
C ILE A 734 23.62 -16.38 42.29
N VAL A 735 24.08 -15.16 42.62
CA VAL A 735 25.31 -14.60 42.05
C VAL A 735 26.53 -15.45 42.41
N PHE A 736 26.61 -15.98 43.63
CA PHE A 736 27.67 -16.90 44.02
C PHE A 736 27.61 -18.23 43.27
N ILE A 737 26.42 -18.77 42.98
CA ILE A 737 26.21 -20.00 42.22
C ILE A 737 26.59 -19.79 40.75
N ILE A 738 26.18 -18.68 40.12
CA ILE A 738 26.56 -18.33 38.75
C ILE A 738 28.08 -18.15 38.64
N ALA A 739 28.71 -17.45 39.60
CA ALA A 739 30.16 -17.33 39.66
C ALA A 739 30.85 -18.69 39.86
N LEU A 740 30.28 -19.61 40.67
CA LEU A 740 30.81 -20.96 40.83
C LEU A 740 30.70 -21.79 39.55
N ILE A 741 29.57 -21.68 38.83
CA ILE A 741 29.33 -22.35 37.56
C ILE A 741 30.31 -21.86 36.50
N ILE A 742 30.53 -20.55 36.39
CA ILE A 742 31.52 -19.96 35.48
C ILE A 742 32.94 -20.44 35.83
N VAL A 743 33.32 -20.45 37.11
CA VAL A 743 34.64 -20.96 37.54
C VAL A 743 34.80 -22.46 37.26
N LEU A 744 33.74 -23.26 37.41
CA LEU A 744 33.74 -24.70 37.11
C LEU A 744 33.66 -25.02 35.60
N HIS A 745 33.25 -24.07 34.76
CA HIS A 745 33.25 -24.23 33.29
C HIS A 745 34.61 -23.85 32.67
N TYR A 746 35.48 -23.17 33.42
CA TYR A 746 36.82 -22.74 33.01
C TYR A 746 37.95 -23.47 33.77
N SER A 747 37.65 -24.61 34.42
CA SER A 747 38.60 -25.46 35.16
C SER A 747 38.56 -26.93 34.72
#